data_AF-A0A0K2T736-F1
#
_entry.id   AF-A0A0K2T736-F1
#
_cell.length_a   1.000
_cell.length_b   1.000
_cell.length_c   1.000
_cell.angle_alpha   90.00
_cell.angle_beta   90.00
_cell.angle_gamma   90.00
#
_symmetry.space_group_name_H-M   'P 1'
#
loop_
_entity.id
_entity.type
_entity.pdbx_description
1 polymer ?
#
loop_
_entity_poly.entity_id
_entity_poly.type
_entity_poly.pdbx_seq_one_letter_code
_entity_poly.pdbx_strand_id
1 'polypeptide(L)'
;MDPMERLNDVSVQFMEDRKEIEDRIEKLSLELKATGKKKKNFLSKSLREMKLGTINALQAKLRTKLFEMEEFQSRILEILSLNPPNKEKKLHLEIDIFSKHLPIYRFRSTILESIEKNDVTILVAETGSGKSTLVTQFLHTNDEDIVIYCCQPRKLAANGLMEYTNTCLDLDPEEAIVAFDFNNWDTNYIPGRSKIIFTTNNGLLSRWREDNSLKGIDVVIIDETHERTLSTDLLLGIMKKLNKCNHLREKNIKTLIMSATIDPSIFYDYFSSSEVKVNCISIPGKTFPVQVIYDNTPLSNQPKDYVSRTTSKIMEILQNEELGDILAFLATPPEIEEAVDILQEELRSINRDVKIYPLHSKVEIKDQRKLFSKDGVLKNEQRVIISTNIAETSVTLPDITCVIDSGRHKEFSFDMVRNVGALTLSSISQSSALQRKGRAGRTGPGTCYRLYTKNDYDNFISSSSPEILCLPMDQALLTLFHLGFSNPETFDFIDPPSKEAISFGIDSLSSLGAIKTQCTTNKNYLMTEIGHKMTRLNVIPKLAHLIVNTLSLHKDLILDVLIICGVVTRGYSIFYRSEDLDEAKLKKLRFCNGKGDFITMIDAFKLWYEVPKKDRGKWALRNMISNRTMNDTLKFVSKNVRIVETKFHHRIRRNGEEIQFGCSKAKYDDILNLIYSSFKKSIAVFAGHPKAGYINSINGDVMKLHPSSSINCLESSLKYVCYDKILKTSQKFIFHVSMVKNEWLDEDDIFINDHIKLKTVRKYEGYSMMGSYTLKKYVFHKLKKLRNDLNIKISINSAERGITNFFEIDISLEKGSISTWCHPENESIVVPSVKSLLNTALEEVLNEKMNIPLDEKSNLLVIGASGRGIYHFNSKSYSSFKIVHKNESDKVELPIKQIEELMTNNGIDFDFLKRKDEPCFSFKQSQVGIQARSLVLEHYSDVLKCIWNSTSSNQTSVWINFNFRSYGSTDEVVEAFQKKIDLDMNIGARVLAMPSKKCSSVNVRVNVPSYDIGQKIFQNNRDFASLENGEYMSSTLCVKQVFVIPTRAVHLIKMQFKAYERLIFTHIHYLIDIF
;
A
#
# COMPACT_ATOMS: atom_id res chain seq x y z
N MET A 1 -46.51 -37.01 5.02
CA MET A 1 -47.61 -36.10 5.40
C MET A 1 -48.24 -35.67 4.11
N ASP A 2 -49.52 -35.98 3.93
CA ASP A 2 -50.28 -35.72 2.72
C ASP A 2 -50.28 -34.20 2.44
N PRO A 3 -50.07 -33.74 1.19
CA PRO A 3 -50.13 -32.32 0.88
C PRO A 3 -51.47 -31.66 1.26
N MET A 4 -52.58 -32.41 1.35
CA MET A 4 -53.86 -31.92 1.88
C MET A 4 -53.85 -31.73 3.40
N GLU A 5 -53.13 -32.55 4.18
CA GLU A 5 -52.87 -32.30 5.60
C GLU A 5 -52.07 -30.99 5.74
N ARG A 6 -50.97 -30.87 5.00
CA ARG A 6 -50.11 -29.68 5.00
C ARG A 6 -50.86 -28.41 4.59
N LEU A 7 -51.81 -28.51 3.65
CA LEU A 7 -52.65 -27.40 3.21
C LEU A 7 -53.63 -26.95 4.30
N ASN A 8 -54.18 -27.89 5.09
CA ASN A 8 -55.00 -27.60 6.25
C ASN A 8 -54.17 -26.90 7.35
N ASP A 9 -52.96 -27.40 7.66
CA ASP A 9 -52.07 -26.79 8.66
C ASP A 9 -51.74 -25.33 8.32
N VAL A 10 -51.38 -25.06 7.06
CA VAL A 10 -51.14 -23.70 6.54
C VAL A 10 -52.38 -22.81 6.67
N SER A 11 -53.57 -23.37 6.43
CA SER A 11 -54.84 -22.64 6.55
C SER A 11 -55.19 -22.31 8.01
N VAL A 12 -54.92 -23.24 8.94
CA VAL A 12 -55.08 -23.02 10.38
C VAL A 12 -54.10 -21.96 10.89
N GLN A 13 -52.80 -22.13 10.62
CA GLN A 13 -51.77 -21.17 11.02
C GLN A 13 -52.06 -19.76 10.48
N PHE A 14 -52.59 -19.64 9.26
CA PHE A 14 -52.99 -18.35 8.73
C PHE A 14 -54.12 -17.68 9.53
N MET A 15 -55.12 -18.46 9.96
CA MET A 15 -56.24 -17.95 10.76
C MET A 15 -55.81 -17.55 12.18
N GLU A 16 -54.85 -18.26 12.77
CA GLU A 16 -54.23 -17.88 14.05
C GLU A 16 -53.39 -16.60 13.92
N ASP A 17 -52.48 -16.54 12.95
CA ASP A 17 -51.67 -15.35 12.63
C ASP A 17 -52.53 -14.11 12.35
N ARG A 18 -53.63 -14.30 11.62
CA ARG A 18 -54.61 -13.26 11.33
C ARG A 18 -55.19 -12.71 12.63
N LYS A 19 -55.66 -13.61 13.51
CA LYS A 19 -56.29 -13.25 14.78
C LYS A 19 -55.32 -12.57 15.73
N GLU A 20 -54.06 -13.02 15.84
CA GLU A 20 -53.03 -12.35 16.66
C GLU A 20 -52.82 -10.90 16.23
N ILE A 21 -52.84 -10.63 14.91
CA ILE A 21 -52.71 -9.27 14.38
C ILE A 21 -53.97 -8.44 14.66
N GLU A 22 -55.17 -9.00 14.48
CA GLU A 22 -56.45 -8.33 14.76
C GLU A 22 -56.59 -7.97 16.26
N ASP A 23 -56.38 -8.93 17.17
CA ASP A 23 -56.40 -8.74 18.62
C ASP A 23 -55.38 -7.66 19.08
N ARG A 24 -54.18 -7.65 18.46
CA ARG A 24 -53.10 -6.71 18.78
C ARG A 24 -53.35 -5.30 18.25
N ILE A 25 -54.05 -5.16 17.11
CA ILE A 25 -54.57 -3.88 16.61
C ILE A 25 -55.63 -3.33 17.58
N GLU A 26 -56.57 -4.16 18.05
CA GLU A 26 -57.59 -3.72 19.00
C GLU A 26 -56.97 -3.26 20.32
N LYS A 27 -56.09 -4.06 20.92
CA LYS A 27 -55.40 -3.71 22.17
C LYS A 27 -54.68 -2.36 22.09
N LEU A 28 -53.87 -2.15 21.05
CA LEU A 28 -53.18 -0.87 20.85
C LEU A 28 -54.16 0.29 20.62
N SER A 29 -55.28 0.05 19.92
CA SER A 29 -56.32 1.06 19.70
C SER A 29 -57.03 1.46 20.99
N LEU A 30 -57.26 0.52 21.93
CA LEU A 30 -57.80 0.79 23.25
C LEU A 30 -56.83 1.61 24.11
N GLU A 31 -55.53 1.29 24.08
CA GLU A 31 -54.49 2.08 24.76
C GLU A 31 -54.37 3.51 24.19
N LEU A 32 -54.55 3.70 22.87
CA LEU A 32 -54.49 4.99 22.19
C LEU A 32 -55.74 5.87 22.50
N LYS A 33 -56.90 5.23 22.75
CA LYS A 33 -58.09 5.88 23.31
C LYS A 33 -57.86 6.29 24.77
N ALA A 34 -57.34 5.38 25.61
CA ALA A 34 -57.12 5.63 27.05
C ALA A 34 -56.11 6.78 27.32
N THR A 35 -55.03 6.84 26.55
CA THR A 35 -54.01 7.91 26.65
C THR A 35 -54.54 9.31 26.31
N GLY A 36 -55.69 9.42 25.64
CA GLY A 36 -56.29 10.71 25.29
C GLY A 36 -56.81 11.53 26.47
N LYS A 37 -56.92 10.97 27.68
CA LYS A 37 -57.50 11.62 28.87
C LYS A 37 -56.47 12.23 29.85
N LYS A 38 -55.16 12.22 29.56
CA LYS A 38 -54.11 12.82 30.43
C LYS A 38 -53.40 14.01 29.76
N LYS A 39 -52.77 14.88 30.57
CA LYS A 39 -52.24 16.19 30.14
C LYS A 39 -51.21 16.09 29.00
N LYS A 40 -51.23 17.09 28.10
CA LYS A 40 -50.38 17.18 26.90
C LYS A 40 -48.93 17.59 27.25
N ASN A 41 -48.03 16.63 27.37
CA ASN A 41 -46.58 16.85 27.44
C ASN A 41 -45.88 16.29 26.18
N PHE A 42 -44.69 16.76 25.81
CA PHE A 42 -44.02 16.39 24.55
C PHE A 42 -43.84 14.86 24.37
N LEU A 43 -43.35 14.15 25.39
CA LEU A 43 -43.23 12.67 25.34
C LEU A 43 -44.57 11.96 25.07
N SER A 44 -45.68 12.49 25.60
CA SER A 44 -47.02 11.93 25.39
C SER A 44 -47.57 12.13 23.97
N LYS A 45 -46.98 13.06 23.20
CA LYS A 45 -47.24 13.20 21.75
C LYS A 45 -46.46 12.14 20.98
N SER A 46 -45.13 12.08 21.19
CA SER A 46 -44.24 11.11 20.52
C SER A 46 -44.70 9.65 20.72
N LEU A 47 -44.99 9.24 21.96
CA LEU A 47 -45.47 7.88 22.26
C LEU A 47 -46.81 7.55 21.55
N ARG A 48 -47.65 8.57 21.29
CA ARG A 48 -48.96 8.40 20.65
C ARG A 48 -48.84 8.35 19.13
N GLU A 49 -47.92 9.12 18.56
CA GLU A 49 -47.52 9.05 17.15
C GLU A 49 -46.87 7.69 16.84
N MET A 50 -45.99 7.20 17.74
CA MET A 50 -45.41 5.86 17.66
C MET A 50 -46.48 4.76 17.68
N LYS A 51 -47.41 4.76 18.65
CA LYS A 51 -48.48 3.75 18.70
C LYS A 51 -49.42 3.81 17.50
N LEU A 52 -49.70 4.99 16.96
CA LEU A 52 -50.48 5.14 15.72
C LEU A 52 -49.73 4.55 14.52
N GLY A 53 -48.42 4.79 14.42
CA GLY A 53 -47.54 4.16 13.44
C GLY A 53 -47.55 2.63 13.54
N THR A 54 -47.49 2.07 14.74
CA THR A 54 -47.58 0.62 14.97
C THR A 54 -48.94 0.04 14.54
N ILE A 55 -50.06 0.71 14.85
CA ILE A 55 -51.40 0.29 14.40
C ILE A 55 -51.48 0.28 12.86
N ASN A 56 -51.02 1.36 12.21
CA ASN A 56 -51.03 1.47 10.75
C ASN A 56 -50.14 0.38 10.11
N ALA A 57 -48.98 0.09 10.69
CA ALA A 57 -48.09 -0.98 10.24
C ALA A 57 -48.71 -2.38 10.41
N LEU A 58 -49.40 -2.63 11.52
CA LEU A 58 -50.13 -3.90 11.74
C LEU A 58 -51.32 -4.05 10.78
N GLN A 59 -52.08 -2.98 10.51
CA GLN A 59 -53.14 -3.00 9.50
C GLN A 59 -52.59 -3.26 8.08
N ALA A 60 -51.42 -2.69 7.75
CA ALA A 60 -50.72 -2.99 6.50
C ALA A 60 -50.22 -4.44 6.45
N LYS A 61 -49.70 -4.99 7.57
CA LYS A 61 -49.33 -6.42 7.71
C LYS A 61 -50.54 -7.33 7.50
N LEU A 62 -51.68 -7.01 8.10
CA LEU A 62 -52.94 -7.76 7.97
C LEU A 62 -53.42 -7.83 6.52
N ARG A 63 -53.55 -6.66 5.86
CA ARG A 63 -53.90 -6.59 4.42
C ARG A 63 -52.89 -7.34 3.55
N THR A 64 -51.60 -7.23 3.86
CA THR A 64 -50.54 -7.95 3.15
C THR A 64 -50.72 -9.46 3.26
N LYS A 65 -51.02 -9.99 4.46
CA LYS A 65 -51.30 -11.41 4.68
C LYS A 65 -52.56 -11.88 3.93
N LEU A 66 -53.63 -11.09 3.92
CA LEU A 66 -54.86 -11.43 3.18
C LEU A 66 -54.58 -11.59 1.68
N PHE A 67 -53.89 -10.63 1.04
CA PHE A 67 -53.47 -10.77 -0.36
C PHE A 67 -52.48 -11.93 -0.59
N GLU A 68 -51.56 -12.20 0.36
CA GLU A 68 -50.67 -13.38 0.28
C GLU A 68 -51.50 -14.69 0.24
N MET A 69 -52.58 -14.78 1.01
CA MET A 69 -53.46 -15.96 1.07
C MET A 69 -54.44 -16.04 -0.12
N GLU A 70 -54.98 -14.92 -0.62
CA GLU A 70 -55.82 -14.89 -1.82
C GLU A 70 -55.06 -15.40 -3.06
N GLU A 71 -53.82 -14.93 -3.24
CA GLU A 71 -52.89 -15.39 -4.28
C GLU A 71 -52.59 -16.89 -4.14
N PHE A 72 -52.34 -17.36 -2.91
CA PHE A 72 -52.09 -18.78 -2.63
C PHE A 72 -53.32 -19.64 -2.94
N GLN A 73 -54.51 -19.26 -2.49
CA GLN A 73 -55.75 -20.00 -2.78
C GLN A 73 -56.04 -20.07 -4.28
N SER A 74 -55.87 -18.97 -5.02
CA SER A 74 -56.04 -18.96 -6.47
C SER A 74 -55.08 -19.93 -7.15
N ARG A 75 -53.81 -19.94 -6.74
CA ARG A 75 -52.78 -20.84 -7.29
C ARG A 75 -52.98 -22.31 -6.89
N ILE A 76 -53.46 -22.58 -5.67
CA ILE A 76 -53.82 -23.94 -5.22
C ILE A 76 -55.01 -24.47 -6.04
N LEU A 77 -56.04 -23.66 -6.30
CA LEU A 77 -57.16 -24.05 -7.17
C LEU A 77 -56.70 -24.39 -8.60
N GLU A 78 -55.76 -23.62 -9.16
CA GLU A 78 -55.13 -23.90 -10.44
C GLU A 78 -54.40 -25.26 -10.43
N ILE A 79 -53.52 -25.51 -9.44
CA ILE A 79 -52.81 -26.79 -9.30
C ILE A 79 -53.78 -27.96 -9.10
N LEU A 80 -54.86 -27.76 -8.34
CA LEU A 80 -55.89 -28.78 -8.11
C LEU A 80 -56.68 -29.12 -9.39
N SER A 81 -56.69 -28.25 -10.40
CA SER A 81 -57.32 -28.52 -11.71
C SER A 81 -56.47 -29.41 -12.63
N LEU A 82 -55.18 -29.61 -12.31
CA LEU A 82 -54.26 -30.42 -13.12
C LEU A 82 -54.51 -31.93 -12.97
N ASN A 83 -54.22 -32.67 -14.04
CA ASN A 83 -54.24 -34.13 -14.02
C ASN A 83 -53.09 -34.71 -13.16
N PRO A 84 -53.28 -35.87 -12.50
CA PRO A 84 -52.17 -36.67 -11.97
C PRO A 84 -51.18 -37.07 -13.09
N PRO A 85 -49.88 -37.24 -12.81
CA PRO A 85 -49.26 -37.27 -11.48
C PRO A 85 -48.71 -35.93 -10.98
N ASN A 86 -48.37 -34.97 -11.85
CA ASN A 86 -47.61 -33.76 -11.46
C ASN A 86 -48.32 -32.87 -10.42
N LYS A 87 -49.65 -32.99 -10.29
CA LYS A 87 -50.48 -32.29 -9.29
C LYS A 87 -49.92 -32.39 -7.86
N GLU A 88 -49.49 -33.56 -7.42
CA GLU A 88 -49.04 -33.78 -6.02
C GLU A 88 -47.67 -33.12 -5.75
N LYS A 89 -46.70 -33.31 -6.65
CA LYS A 89 -45.37 -32.67 -6.58
C LYS A 89 -45.49 -31.14 -6.64
N LYS A 90 -46.36 -30.59 -7.50
CA LYS A 90 -46.64 -29.13 -7.55
C LYS A 90 -47.33 -28.62 -6.28
N LEU A 91 -48.24 -29.38 -5.70
CA LEU A 91 -48.99 -28.97 -4.50
C LEU A 91 -48.06 -28.84 -3.28
N HIS A 92 -47.18 -29.82 -3.04
CA HIS A 92 -46.11 -29.69 -2.05
C HIS A 92 -45.23 -28.46 -2.30
N LEU A 93 -44.75 -28.31 -3.54
CA LEU A 93 -43.80 -27.27 -3.89
C LEU A 93 -44.36 -25.84 -3.69
N GLU A 94 -45.65 -25.62 -3.99
CA GLU A 94 -46.32 -24.34 -3.74
C GLU A 94 -46.53 -24.08 -2.25
N ILE A 95 -46.89 -25.11 -1.45
CA ILE A 95 -46.97 -25.03 0.01
C ILE A 95 -45.62 -24.63 0.62
N ASP A 96 -44.52 -25.24 0.15
CA ASP A 96 -43.15 -24.93 0.59
C ASP A 96 -42.67 -23.56 0.11
N ILE A 97 -43.15 -23.04 -1.02
CA ILE A 97 -42.90 -21.67 -1.46
C ILE A 97 -43.66 -20.66 -0.57
N PHE A 98 -44.94 -20.90 -0.28
CA PHE A 98 -45.79 -20.01 0.53
C PHE A 98 -45.34 -19.92 1.99
N SER A 99 -44.93 -21.06 2.57
CA SER A 99 -44.47 -21.18 3.97
C SER A 99 -43.20 -20.36 4.27
N LYS A 100 -42.52 -19.82 3.25
CA LYS A 100 -41.37 -18.91 3.41
C LYS A 100 -41.79 -17.46 3.75
N HIS A 101 -43.08 -17.12 3.63
CA HIS A 101 -43.71 -15.84 4.04
C HIS A 101 -43.08 -14.53 3.47
N LEU A 102 -42.38 -14.63 2.35
CA LEU A 102 -41.67 -13.52 1.71
C LEU A 102 -42.66 -12.58 0.96
N PRO A 103 -42.56 -11.24 1.12
CA PRO A 103 -43.56 -10.27 0.63
C PRO A 103 -43.74 -10.19 -0.88
N ILE A 104 -42.85 -10.81 -1.65
CA ILE A 104 -42.96 -10.93 -3.09
C ILE A 104 -44.05 -11.93 -3.53
N TYR A 105 -44.52 -12.81 -2.64
CA TYR A 105 -45.48 -13.86 -2.98
C TYR A 105 -46.82 -13.30 -3.49
N ARG A 106 -47.42 -12.32 -2.80
CA ARG A 106 -48.67 -11.62 -3.23
C ARG A 106 -48.59 -10.87 -4.58
N PHE A 107 -47.44 -10.88 -5.24
CA PHE A 107 -47.23 -10.28 -6.55
C PHE A 107 -46.85 -11.34 -7.60
N ARG A 108 -46.93 -12.63 -7.27
CA ARG A 108 -46.52 -13.77 -8.11
C ARG A 108 -47.18 -13.71 -9.50
N SER A 109 -48.50 -13.60 -9.57
CA SER A 109 -49.26 -13.48 -10.83
C SER A 109 -48.89 -12.20 -11.58
N THR A 110 -48.81 -11.04 -10.91
CA THR A 110 -48.42 -9.76 -11.54
C THR A 110 -47.02 -9.80 -12.15
N ILE A 111 -46.07 -10.47 -11.48
CA ILE A 111 -44.70 -10.65 -11.98
C ILE A 111 -44.70 -11.56 -13.22
N LEU A 112 -45.39 -12.70 -13.16
CA LEU A 112 -45.46 -13.65 -14.26
C LEU A 112 -46.12 -13.06 -15.50
N GLU A 113 -47.31 -12.46 -15.33
CA GLU A 113 -48.07 -11.78 -16.39
C GLU A 113 -47.23 -10.69 -17.09
N SER A 114 -46.46 -9.92 -16.32
CA SER A 114 -45.57 -8.90 -16.89
C SER A 114 -44.43 -9.49 -17.72
N ILE A 115 -43.80 -10.57 -17.24
CA ILE A 115 -42.70 -11.25 -17.95
C ILE A 115 -43.21 -11.94 -19.21
N GLU A 116 -44.43 -12.47 -19.20
CA GLU A 116 -45.10 -13.04 -20.36
C GLU A 116 -45.41 -11.97 -21.43
N LYS A 117 -46.05 -10.86 -21.03
CA LYS A 117 -46.56 -9.84 -21.98
C LYS A 117 -45.48 -8.90 -22.53
N ASN A 118 -44.39 -8.68 -21.80
CA ASN A 118 -43.32 -7.73 -22.15
C ASN A 118 -42.02 -8.47 -22.46
N ASP A 119 -41.16 -7.90 -23.31
CA ASP A 119 -39.82 -8.45 -23.56
C ASP A 119 -38.88 -8.17 -22.38
N VAL A 120 -39.07 -7.02 -21.73
CA VAL A 120 -38.35 -6.56 -20.55
C VAL A 120 -39.32 -6.25 -19.42
N THR A 121 -39.07 -6.79 -18.23
CA THR A 121 -39.72 -6.36 -16.98
C THR A 121 -38.67 -5.79 -16.04
N ILE A 122 -38.93 -4.61 -15.47
CA ILE A 122 -38.13 -4.01 -14.41
C ILE A 122 -38.87 -4.27 -13.09
N LEU A 123 -38.16 -4.85 -12.12
CA LEU A 123 -38.71 -5.24 -10.82
C LEU A 123 -37.95 -4.54 -9.69
N VAL A 124 -38.55 -3.46 -9.17
CA VAL A 124 -38.02 -2.72 -8.03
C VAL A 124 -38.64 -3.28 -6.75
N ALA A 125 -37.82 -3.87 -5.88
CA ALA A 125 -38.26 -4.31 -4.55
C ALA A 125 -37.09 -4.32 -3.55
N GLU A 126 -37.36 -3.90 -2.31
CA GLU A 126 -36.35 -3.78 -1.25
C GLU A 126 -35.56 -5.08 -1.01
N THR A 127 -34.31 -4.97 -0.59
CA THR A 127 -33.46 -6.12 -0.24
C THR A 127 -34.05 -6.90 0.93
N GLY A 128 -34.22 -8.22 0.76
CA GLY A 128 -34.93 -9.09 1.72
C GLY A 128 -36.40 -9.35 1.38
N SER A 129 -36.94 -8.74 0.32
CA SER A 129 -38.32 -9.00 -0.15
C SER A 129 -38.53 -10.38 -0.79
N GLY A 130 -37.45 -11.06 -1.19
CA GLY A 130 -37.47 -12.37 -1.84
C GLY A 130 -37.19 -12.39 -3.36
N LYS A 131 -36.87 -11.24 -3.99
CA LYS A 131 -36.54 -11.12 -5.44
C LYS A 131 -35.72 -12.29 -6.00
N SER A 132 -34.46 -12.36 -5.60
CA SER A 132 -33.43 -13.31 -6.04
C SER A 132 -33.74 -14.76 -5.67
N THR A 133 -34.68 -14.94 -4.74
CA THR A 133 -34.97 -16.19 -4.04
C THR A 133 -36.16 -16.90 -4.65
N LEU A 134 -37.28 -16.20 -4.83
CA LEU A 134 -38.55 -16.81 -5.24
C LEU A 134 -38.90 -16.60 -6.70
N VAL A 135 -38.45 -15.56 -7.40
CA VAL A 135 -38.93 -15.32 -8.78
C VAL A 135 -38.42 -16.38 -9.77
N THR A 136 -37.23 -16.94 -9.53
CA THR A 136 -36.75 -18.14 -10.23
C THR A 136 -37.67 -19.35 -9.99
N GLN A 137 -38.11 -19.54 -8.74
CA GLN A 137 -39.05 -20.60 -8.36
C GLN A 137 -40.45 -20.34 -8.96
N PHE A 138 -40.92 -19.09 -9.01
CA PHE A 138 -42.22 -18.70 -9.57
C PHE A 138 -42.33 -19.00 -11.06
N LEU A 139 -41.27 -18.67 -11.82
CA LEU A 139 -41.19 -18.95 -13.25
C LEU A 139 -41.17 -20.46 -13.51
N HIS A 140 -40.30 -21.21 -12.82
CA HIS A 140 -40.14 -22.64 -13.03
C HIS A 140 -41.35 -23.50 -12.55
N THR A 141 -42.06 -23.07 -11.52
CA THR A 141 -43.30 -23.76 -11.08
C THR A 141 -44.50 -23.48 -12.01
N ASN A 142 -44.42 -22.40 -12.80
CA ASN A 142 -45.39 -22.08 -13.84
C ASN A 142 -45.13 -22.93 -15.10
N ASP A 143 -43.91 -22.87 -15.63
CA ASP A 143 -43.42 -23.67 -16.76
C ASP A 143 -42.20 -24.51 -16.29
N GLU A 144 -42.36 -25.83 -16.16
CA GLU A 144 -41.28 -26.72 -15.71
C GLU A 144 -40.14 -26.83 -16.74
N ASP A 145 -40.43 -26.57 -18.02
CA ASP A 145 -39.46 -26.69 -19.10
C ASP A 145 -38.59 -25.44 -19.30
N ILE A 146 -38.99 -24.30 -18.72
CA ILE A 146 -38.36 -22.99 -18.88
C ILE A 146 -36.89 -22.98 -18.46
N VAL A 147 -36.03 -22.34 -19.26
CA VAL A 147 -34.60 -22.19 -18.94
C VAL A 147 -34.28 -20.75 -18.51
N ILE A 148 -33.95 -20.61 -17.23
CA ILE A 148 -33.73 -19.33 -16.53
C ILE A 148 -32.24 -19.16 -16.21
N TYR A 149 -31.64 -18.05 -16.63
CA TYR A 149 -30.31 -17.63 -16.22
C TYR A 149 -30.40 -16.45 -15.25
N CYS A 150 -30.11 -16.69 -13.97
CA CYS A 150 -30.11 -15.68 -12.92
C CYS A 150 -28.68 -15.16 -12.65
N CYS A 151 -28.41 -13.93 -13.08
CA CYS A 151 -27.10 -13.31 -13.06
C CYS A 151 -26.94 -12.41 -11.83
N GLN A 152 -25.86 -12.64 -11.08
CA GLN A 152 -25.45 -11.84 -9.91
C GLN A 152 -24.12 -11.12 -10.18
N PRO A 153 -23.86 -9.94 -9.58
CA PRO A 153 -22.54 -9.32 -9.63
C PRO A 153 -21.47 -10.13 -8.86
N ARG A 154 -21.87 -11.00 -7.91
CA ARG A 154 -20.95 -11.73 -7.02
C ARG A 154 -21.12 -13.25 -7.10
N LYS A 155 -20.04 -13.99 -7.37
CA LYS A 155 -20.03 -15.48 -7.36
C LYS A 155 -20.59 -16.06 -6.06
N LEU A 156 -20.25 -15.50 -4.90
CA LEU A 156 -20.73 -16.01 -3.61
C LEU A 156 -22.26 -15.91 -3.46
N ALA A 157 -22.87 -14.86 -4.01
CA ALA A 157 -24.33 -14.70 -4.02
C ALA A 157 -24.98 -15.72 -4.96
N ALA A 158 -24.48 -15.86 -6.19
CA ALA A 158 -25.00 -16.86 -7.14
C ALA A 158 -24.88 -18.31 -6.62
N ASN A 159 -23.76 -18.67 -6.00
CA ASN A 159 -23.59 -20.00 -5.40
C ASN A 159 -24.51 -20.21 -4.20
N GLY A 160 -24.62 -19.24 -3.28
CA GLY A 160 -25.52 -19.32 -2.13
C GLY A 160 -27.00 -19.36 -2.51
N LEU A 161 -27.39 -18.69 -3.61
CA LEU A 161 -28.74 -18.78 -4.17
C LEU A 161 -29.00 -20.13 -4.84
N MET A 162 -28.01 -20.75 -5.50
CA MET A 162 -28.11 -22.12 -6.03
C MET A 162 -28.29 -23.14 -4.88
N GLU A 163 -27.46 -23.05 -3.84
CA GLU A 163 -27.56 -23.90 -2.65
C GLU A 163 -28.95 -23.75 -1.99
N TYR A 164 -29.36 -22.51 -1.70
CA TYR A 164 -30.66 -22.21 -1.10
C TYR A 164 -31.84 -22.65 -1.99
N THR A 165 -31.75 -22.49 -3.31
CA THR A 165 -32.84 -22.87 -4.22
C THR A 165 -32.95 -24.39 -4.36
N ASN A 166 -31.84 -25.15 -4.39
CA ASN A 166 -31.91 -26.62 -4.32
C ASN A 166 -32.62 -27.08 -3.03
N THR A 167 -32.24 -26.54 -1.86
CA THR A 167 -32.94 -26.82 -0.59
C THR A 167 -34.42 -26.37 -0.60
N CYS A 168 -34.78 -25.35 -1.40
CA CYS A 168 -36.15 -24.86 -1.49
C CYS A 168 -37.08 -25.66 -2.39
N LEU A 169 -36.53 -26.50 -3.28
CA LEU A 169 -37.29 -27.33 -4.22
C LEU A 169 -37.33 -28.82 -3.81
N ASP A 170 -36.67 -29.17 -2.69
CA ASP A 170 -36.54 -30.52 -2.12
C ASP A 170 -36.17 -31.60 -3.16
N LEU A 171 -35.20 -31.26 -4.03
CA LEU A 171 -34.72 -32.14 -5.09
C LEU A 171 -33.55 -32.98 -4.59
N ASP A 172 -33.62 -34.29 -4.84
CA ASP A 172 -32.46 -35.17 -4.70
C ASP A 172 -31.25 -34.63 -5.49
N PRO A 173 -30.00 -34.82 -5.02
CA PRO A 173 -28.81 -34.44 -5.78
C PRO A 173 -28.78 -35.06 -7.17
N GLU A 174 -29.35 -36.25 -7.33
CA GLU A 174 -29.49 -36.96 -8.61
C GLU A 174 -30.73 -36.53 -9.43
N GLU A 175 -31.67 -35.73 -8.91
CA GLU A 175 -32.71 -35.02 -9.67
C GLU A 175 -32.42 -33.52 -9.91
N ALA A 176 -31.49 -32.92 -9.16
CA ALA A 176 -31.19 -31.48 -9.18
C ALA A 176 -31.17 -30.84 -10.59
N ILE A 177 -32.07 -29.87 -10.78
CA ILE A 177 -32.24 -29.03 -11.98
C ILE A 177 -31.67 -27.61 -11.77
N VAL A 178 -31.30 -27.25 -10.54
CA VAL A 178 -30.69 -25.96 -10.21
C VAL A 178 -29.18 -26.09 -10.27
N ALA A 179 -28.57 -25.33 -11.19
CA ALA A 179 -27.14 -25.32 -11.39
C ALA A 179 -26.52 -23.96 -11.04
N PHE A 180 -25.23 -23.99 -10.78
CA PHE A 180 -24.34 -22.84 -10.76
C PHE A 180 -23.40 -22.93 -11.97
N ASP A 181 -23.26 -21.85 -12.75
CA ASP A 181 -22.30 -21.77 -13.86
C ASP A 181 -21.31 -20.61 -13.69
N PHE A 182 -20.02 -20.92 -13.84
CA PHE A 182 -18.93 -19.96 -13.89
C PHE A 182 -17.93 -20.33 -14.99
N ASN A 183 -18.25 -19.89 -16.21
CA ASN A 183 -17.36 -19.90 -17.39
C ASN A 183 -16.89 -21.32 -17.78
N ASN A 184 -17.75 -22.33 -17.63
CA ASN A 184 -17.52 -23.72 -18.05
C ASN A 184 -16.39 -24.49 -17.31
N TRP A 185 -15.85 -24.01 -16.19
CA TRP A 185 -14.77 -24.71 -15.44
C TRP A 185 -15.01 -24.89 -13.93
N ASP A 186 -16.07 -24.28 -13.40
CA ASP A 186 -16.42 -24.27 -11.97
C ASP A 186 -17.96 -24.22 -11.92
N THR A 187 -18.57 -25.34 -12.32
CA THR A 187 -20.01 -25.47 -12.62
C THR A 187 -20.51 -26.90 -12.41
N ASN A 188 -21.80 -27.04 -12.07
CA ASN A 188 -22.57 -28.27 -12.11
C ASN A 188 -23.74 -28.21 -13.13
N TYR A 189 -23.64 -27.35 -14.15
CA TYR A 189 -24.61 -27.24 -15.24
C TYR A 189 -24.59 -28.48 -16.13
N ILE A 190 -25.78 -29.04 -16.37
CA ILE A 190 -26.01 -30.20 -17.24
C ILE A 190 -26.96 -29.75 -18.37
N PRO A 191 -26.50 -29.70 -19.64
CA PRO A 191 -27.34 -29.33 -20.78
C PRO A 191 -28.63 -30.16 -20.87
N GLY A 192 -29.73 -29.52 -21.26
CA GLY A 192 -31.07 -30.14 -21.35
C GLY A 192 -31.77 -30.36 -20.01
N ARG A 193 -31.02 -30.63 -18.94
CA ARG A 193 -31.55 -30.92 -17.59
C ARG A 193 -31.61 -29.70 -16.66
N SER A 194 -30.57 -28.87 -16.64
CA SER A 194 -30.56 -27.70 -15.74
C SER A 194 -31.53 -26.63 -16.23
N LYS A 195 -32.57 -26.36 -15.43
CA LYS A 195 -33.63 -25.38 -15.72
C LYS A 195 -33.38 -24.01 -15.08
N ILE A 196 -32.82 -23.99 -13.86
CA ILE A 196 -32.49 -22.75 -13.13
C ILE A 196 -30.96 -22.65 -13.01
N ILE A 197 -30.33 -21.74 -13.75
CA ILE A 197 -28.88 -21.54 -13.74
C ILE A 197 -28.56 -20.23 -13.04
N PHE A 198 -27.95 -20.30 -11.85
CA PHE A 198 -27.35 -19.13 -11.21
C PHE A 198 -25.93 -18.91 -11.75
N THR A 199 -25.63 -17.70 -12.18
CA THR A 199 -24.31 -17.35 -12.73
C THR A 199 -23.88 -15.95 -12.30
N THR A 200 -22.72 -15.51 -12.76
CA THR A 200 -22.34 -14.10 -12.69
C THR A 200 -22.54 -13.42 -14.03
N ASN A 201 -22.66 -12.09 -14.04
CA ASN A 201 -22.81 -11.31 -15.29
C ASN A 201 -21.70 -11.67 -16.31
N ASN A 202 -20.44 -11.77 -15.85
CA ASN A 202 -19.30 -12.21 -16.66
C ASN A 202 -19.40 -13.68 -17.15
N GLY A 203 -20.17 -14.53 -16.49
CA GLY A 203 -20.47 -15.90 -16.92
C GLY A 203 -21.40 -15.91 -18.13
N LEU A 204 -22.52 -15.19 -18.06
CA LEU A 204 -23.44 -15.07 -19.21
C LEU A 204 -22.80 -14.32 -20.39
N LEU A 205 -21.99 -13.29 -20.12
CA LEU A 205 -21.16 -12.64 -21.15
C LEU A 205 -20.14 -13.62 -21.79
N SER A 206 -19.59 -14.56 -21.03
CA SER A 206 -18.72 -15.60 -21.58
C SER A 206 -19.49 -16.56 -22.49
N ARG A 207 -20.73 -16.93 -22.12
CA ARG A 207 -21.61 -17.79 -22.92
C ARG A 207 -22.10 -17.11 -24.20
N TRP A 208 -22.43 -15.81 -24.17
CA TRP A 208 -22.73 -15.03 -25.38
C TRP A 208 -21.60 -15.15 -26.41
N ARG A 209 -20.34 -15.09 -25.97
CA ARG A 209 -19.17 -15.20 -26.84
C ARG A 209 -18.97 -16.60 -27.44
N GLU A 210 -19.65 -17.62 -26.91
CA GLU A 210 -19.72 -18.98 -27.48
C GLU A 210 -20.95 -19.14 -28.39
N ASP A 211 -22.09 -18.54 -28.03
CA ASP A 211 -23.32 -18.44 -28.84
C ASP A 211 -23.96 -17.04 -28.75
N ASN A 212 -23.74 -16.21 -29.77
CA ASN A 212 -24.33 -14.87 -29.92
C ASN A 212 -25.88 -14.89 -30.07
N SER A 213 -26.51 -16.05 -30.12
CA SER A 213 -27.97 -16.18 -30.12
C SER A 213 -28.56 -16.62 -28.78
N LEU A 214 -27.74 -17.04 -27.80
CA LEU A 214 -28.18 -17.61 -26.51
C LEU A 214 -29.40 -18.55 -26.69
N LYS A 215 -29.24 -19.58 -27.53
CA LYS A 215 -30.27 -20.59 -27.76
C LYS A 215 -30.48 -21.48 -26.54
N GLY A 216 -31.73 -21.89 -26.35
CA GLY A 216 -32.15 -22.63 -25.16
C GLY A 216 -32.07 -21.82 -23.85
N ILE A 217 -32.18 -20.49 -23.92
CA ILE A 217 -32.39 -19.62 -22.77
C ILE A 217 -33.67 -18.81 -23.02
N ASP A 218 -34.61 -18.90 -22.08
CA ASP A 218 -35.93 -18.27 -22.16
C ASP A 218 -35.99 -16.97 -21.37
N VAL A 219 -35.42 -16.96 -20.17
CA VAL A 219 -35.44 -15.81 -19.27
C VAL A 219 -34.04 -15.52 -18.74
N VAL A 220 -33.57 -14.29 -18.94
CA VAL A 220 -32.36 -13.77 -18.27
C VAL A 220 -32.80 -12.82 -17.17
N ILE A 221 -32.52 -13.18 -15.93
CA ILE A 221 -32.66 -12.29 -14.76
C ILE A 221 -31.30 -11.64 -14.53
N ILE A 222 -31.27 -10.31 -14.42
CA ILE A 222 -30.09 -9.55 -14.02
C ILE A 222 -30.44 -8.88 -12.70
N ASP A 223 -29.77 -9.28 -11.61
CA ASP A 223 -30.09 -8.85 -10.26
C ASP A 223 -29.01 -7.95 -9.64
N GLU A 224 -29.39 -7.26 -8.56
CA GLU A 224 -28.59 -6.22 -7.90
C GLU A 224 -28.07 -5.15 -8.89
N THR A 225 -28.87 -4.83 -9.92
CA THR A 225 -28.49 -3.89 -11.00
C THR A 225 -28.19 -2.47 -10.52
N HIS A 226 -28.62 -2.14 -9.31
CA HIS A 226 -28.28 -0.90 -8.62
C HIS A 226 -26.79 -0.77 -8.25
N GLU A 227 -26.00 -1.84 -8.31
CA GLU A 227 -24.53 -1.77 -8.17
C GLU A 227 -23.82 -1.27 -9.44
N ARG A 228 -24.53 -1.16 -10.59
CA ARG A 228 -24.05 -0.60 -11.88
C ARG A 228 -22.60 -0.98 -12.24
N THR A 229 -22.27 -2.27 -12.06
CA THR A 229 -20.94 -2.79 -12.37
C THR A 229 -20.71 -2.77 -13.88
N LEU A 230 -19.44 -2.69 -14.31
CA LEU A 230 -19.08 -2.74 -15.72
C LEU A 230 -19.65 -3.98 -16.42
N SER A 231 -19.69 -5.11 -15.72
CA SER A 231 -20.27 -6.35 -16.23
C SER A 231 -21.80 -6.33 -16.34
N THR A 232 -22.47 -5.53 -15.50
CA THR A 232 -23.93 -5.34 -15.52
C THR A 232 -24.34 -4.54 -16.74
N ASP A 233 -23.67 -3.40 -16.98
CA ASP A 233 -24.03 -2.47 -18.06
C ASP A 233 -23.75 -3.08 -19.45
N LEU A 234 -22.63 -3.79 -19.61
CA LEU A 234 -22.32 -4.53 -20.85
C LEU A 234 -23.33 -5.65 -21.13
N LEU A 235 -23.82 -6.34 -20.08
CA LEU A 235 -24.85 -7.37 -20.23
C LEU A 235 -26.21 -6.75 -20.59
N LEU A 236 -26.59 -5.61 -20.00
CA LEU A 236 -27.83 -4.91 -20.31
C LEU A 236 -27.86 -4.41 -21.78
N GLY A 237 -26.73 -3.93 -22.33
CA GLY A 237 -26.63 -3.60 -23.76
C GLY A 237 -26.76 -4.80 -24.69
N ILE A 238 -26.20 -5.96 -24.31
CA ILE A 238 -26.40 -7.22 -25.05
C ILE A 238 -27.85 -7.69 -24.96
N MET A 239 -28.49 -7.63 -23.80
CA MET A 239 -29.90 -8.03 -23.66
C MET A 239 -30.81 -7.12 -24.49
N LYS A 240 -30.61 -5.79 -24.46
CA LYS A 240 -31.35 -4.85 -25.33
C LYS A 240 -31.23 -5.21 -26.81
N LYS A 241 -30.04 -5.59 -27.26
CA LYS A 241 -29.80 -6.08 -28.64
C LYS A 241 -30.52 -7.41 -28.92
N LEU A 242 -30.57 -8.33 -27.95
CA LEU A 242 -31.32 -9.59 -28.08
C LEU A 242 -32.84 -9.38 -28.11
N ASN A 243 -33.39 -8.55 -27.22
CA ASN A 243 -34.83 -8.29 -27.16
C ASN A 243 -35.32 -7.60 -28.45
N LYS A 244 -34.55 -6.64 -29.01
CA LYS A 244 -34.78 -6.06 -30.36
C LYS A 244 -34.93 -7.15 -31.43
N CYS A 245 -34.07 -8.18 -31.37
CA CYS A 245 -34.06 -9.30 -32.29
C CYS A 245 -35.03 -10.45 -31.92
N ASN A 246 -35.97 -10.29 -30.97
CA ASN A 246 -36.92 -11.35 -30.62
C ASN A 246 -37.73 -11.84 -31.83
N HIS A 247 -38.07 -10.94 -32.77
CA HIS A 247 -38.75 -11.27 -34.03
C HIS A 247 -37.95 -12.21 -34.98
N LEU A 248 -36.69 -12.52 -34.68
CA LEU A 248 -35.84 -13.47 -35.42
C LEU A 248 -35.63 -14.80 -34.66
N ARG A 249 -36.35 -15.03 -33.55
CA ARG A 249 -36.22 -16.22 -32.70
C ARG A 249 -37.42 -17.15 -32.84
N GLU A 250 -37.16 -18.45 -32.66
CA GLU A 250 -38.20 -19.49 -32.50
C GLU A 250 -38.97 -19.31 -31.17
N LYS A 251 -38.28 -18.86 -30.11
CA LYS A 251 -38.86 -18.51 -28.79
C LYS A 251 -38.23 -17.20 -28.30
N ASN A 252 -39.07 -16.21 -27.98
CA ASN A 252 -38.66 -14.88 -27.52
C ASN A 252 -37.87 -14.99 -26.21
N ILE A 253 -36.70 -14.34 -26.13
CA ILE A 253 -35.95 -14.25 -24.87
C ILE A 253 -36.46 -13.06 -24.06
N LYS A 254 -36.75 -13.32 -22.79
CA LYS A 254 -37.26 -12.37 -21.81
C LYS A 254 -36.12 -11.85 -20.93
N THR A 255 -36.24 -10.61 -20.47
CA THR A 255 -35.24 -9.99 -19.59
C THR A 255 -35.90 -9.39 -18.36
N LEU A 256 -35.44 -9.80 -17.18
CA LEU A 256 -35.96 -9.35 -15.89
C LEU A 256 -34.86 -8.60 -15.14
N ILE A 257 -35.04 -7.28 -15.03
CA ILE A 257 -34.09 -6.35 -14.39
C ILE A 257 -34.52 -6.16 -12.95
N MET A 258 -33.81 -6.79 -12.01
CA MET A 258 -34.10 -6.66 -10.58
C MET A 258 -33.24 -5.57 -9.94
N SER A 259 -33.89 -4.72 -9.15
CA SER A 259 -33.25 -3.61 -8.42
C SER A 259 -33.83 -3.46 -7.02
N ALA A 260 -33.06 -2.82 -6.13
CA ALA A 260 -33.48 -2.49 -4.77
C ALA A 260 -33.75 -0.99 -4.59
N THR A 261 -32.97 -0.12 -5.24
CA THR A 261 -32.94 1.33 -4.96
C THR A 261 -32.52 2.23 -6.13
N ILE A 262 -32.37 1.72 -7.36
CA ILE A 262 -32.24 2.60 -8.54
C ILE A 262 -33.63 3.15 -8.90
N ASP A 263 -33.67 4.41 -9.35
CA ASP A 263 -34.84 4.96 -10.04
C ASP A 263 -35.09 4.16 -11.33
N PRO A 264 -36.23 3.46 -11.47
CA PRO A 264 -36.49 2.62 -12.63
C PRO A 264 -36.53 3.39 -13.95
N SER A 265 -36.68 4.73 -13.94
CA SER A 265 -36.64 5.58 -15.14
C SER A 265 -35.42 5.26 -16.03
N ILE A 266 -34.22 5.17 -15.44
CA ILE A 266 -32.95 4.95 -16.14
C ILE A 266 -33.00 3.68 -17.01
N PHE A 267 -33.57 2.58 -16.49
CA PHE A 267 -33.71 1.35 -17.26
C PHE A 267 -34.96 1.38 -18.15
N TYR A 268 -36.05 1.99 -17.70
CA TYR A 268 -37.30 2.06 -18.46
C TYR A 268 -37.13 2.85 -19.76
N ASP A 269 -36.58 4.06 -19.69
CA ASP A 269 -36.33 4.94 -20.83
C ASP A 269 -35.29 4.30 -21.76
N TYR A 270 -34.21 3.76 -21.19
CA TYR A 270 -33.15 3.09 -21.95
C TYR A 270 -33.68 1.91 -22.77
N PHE A 271 -34.52 1.03 -22.23
CA PHE A 271 -35.10 -0.07 -23.02
C PHE A 271 -36.28 0.37 -23.91
N SER A 272 -37.07 1.37 -23.49
CA SER A 272 -38.22 1.87 -24.27
C SER A 272 -37.81 2.66 -25.52
N SER A 273 -36.59 3.21 -25.56
CA SER A 273 -35.98 3.93 -26.70
C SER A 273 -35.80 3.14 -28.00
N SER A 274 -36.46 1.98 -28.17
CA SER A 274 -35.89 0.87 -28.93
C SER A 274 -36.86 -0.21 -29.42
N GLU A 275 -38.16 0.09 -29.46
CA GLU A 275 -39.25 -0.82 -29.91
C GLU A 275 -39.40 -2.14 -29.11
N VAL A 276 -38.68 -2.26 -28.00
CA VAL A 276 -38.80 -3.36 -27.03
C VAL A 276 -39.98 -3.11 -26.10
N LYS A 277 -40.80 -4.13 -25.81
CA LYS A 277 -41.90 -3.97 -24.82
C LYS A 277 -41.33 -3.97 -23.41
N VAL A 278 -41.52 -2.87 -22.68
CA VAL A 278 -41.02 -2.68 -21.31
C VAL A 278 -42.17 -2.41 -20.34
N ASN A 279 -42.16 -3.10 -19.19
CA ASN A 279 -43.01 -2.77 -18.05
C ASN A 279 -42.17 -2.61 -16.77
N CYS A 280 -42.66 -1.83 -15.80
CA CYS A 280 -42.02 -1.64 -14.49
C CYS A 280 -43.00 -1.97 -13.36
N ILE A 281 -42.63 -2.94 -12.51
CA ILE A 281 -43.32 -3.29 -11.28
C ILE A 281 -42.53 -2.75 -10.10
N SER A 282 -43.18 -1.96 -9.25
CA SER A 282 -42.65 -1.53 -7.95
C SER A 282 -43.38 -2.26 -6.82
N ILE A 283 -42.64 -3.04 -6.05
CA ILE A 283 -43.14 -3.82 -4.91
C ILE A 283 -42.85 -3.06 -3.61
N PRO A 284 -43.87 -2.58 -2.88
CA PRO A 284 -43.68 -2.00 -1.56
C PRO A 284 -43.20 -3.07 -0.58
N GLY A 285 -42.08 -2.79 0.09
CA GLY A 285 -41.41 -3.73 0.98
C GLY A 285 -42.09 -3.92 2.34
N LYS A 286 -41.49 -4.81 3.16
CA LYS A 286 -41.91 -5.10 4.54
C LYS A 286 -41.07 -4.34 5.59
N THR A 287 -40.37 -3.26 5.22
CA THR A 287 -39.65 -2.44 6.21
C THR A 287 -40.60 -1.78 7.20
N PHE A 288 -40.29 -1.93 8.49
CA PHE A 288 -40.94 -1.19 9.56
C PHE A 288 -40.57 0.31 9.49
N PRO A 289 -41.38 1.22 10.07
CA PRO A 289 -41.06 2.64 10.07
C PRO A 289 -39.74 2.90 10.81
N VAL A 290 -38.77 3.47 10.09
CA VAL A 290 -37.50 3.95 10.64
C VAL A 290 -37.56 5.48 10.78
N GLN A 291 -37.49 5.96 12.02
CA GLN A 291 -37.40 7.38 12.33
C GLN A 291 -36.03 7.92 11.87
N VAL A 292 -36.02 9.03 11.12
CA VAL A 292 -34.77 9.66 10.67
C VAL A 292 -34.54 10.93 11.49
N ILE A 293 -33.38 10.99 12.15
CA ILE A 293 -32.94 12.14 12.95
C ILE A 293 -31.71 12.73 12.25
N TYR A 294 -31.80 13.99 11.85
CA TYR A 294 -30.69 14.72 11.23
C TYR A 294 -29.93 15.54 12.27
N ASP A 295 -28.62 15.69 12.06
CA ASP A 295 -27.78 16.61 12.80
C ASP A 295 -28.09 18.08 12.39
N ASN A 296 -27.77 19.03 13.26
CA ASN A 296 -27.82 20.46 12.94
C ASN A 296 -26.49 20.97 12.33
N THR A 297 -25.46 20.12 12.25
CA THR A 297 -24.08 20.47 11.85
C THR A 297 -23.82 20.09 10.38
N PRO A 298 -23.66 21.06 9.45
CA PRO A 298 -23.45 20.78 8.02
C PRO A 298 -22.18 19.97 7.73
N LEU A 299 -22.21 19.09 6.72
CA LEU A 299 -21.06 18.25 6.32
C LEU A 299 -19.83 19.04 5.84
N SER A 300 -20.02 20.31 5.47
CA SER A 300 -18.96 21.27 5.13
C SER A 300 -18.29 21.89 6.36
N ASN A 301 -19.01 22.02 7.47
CA ASN A 301 -18.55 22.65 8.72
C ASN A 301 -18.04 21.63 9.75
N GLN A 302 -18.24 20.33 9.50
CA GLN A 302 -17.67 19.27 10.31
C GLN A 302 -16.14 19.24 10.13
N PRO A 303 -15.36 19.11 11.22
CA PRO A 303 -13.93 18.81 11.11
C PRO A 303 -13.71 17.45 10.45
N LYS A 304 -12.45 17.07 10.21
CA LYS A 304 -12.07 15.72 9.75
C LYS A 304 -12.55 14.60 10.69
N ASP A 305 -12.92 14.97 11.91
CA ASP A 305 -13.36 14.11 12.99
C ASP A 305 -14.88 13.87 12.96
N TYR A 306 -15.33 13.07 11.99
CA TYR A 306 -16.65 12.41 12.04
C TYR A 306 -16.58 11.05 12.76
N VAL A 307 -15.37 10.57 13.06
CA VAL A 307 -15.11 9.33 13.81
C VAL A 307 -15.55 9.50 15.26
N SER A 308 -15.02 10.50 15.98
CA SER A 308 -15.41 10.75 17.38
C SER A 308 -16.85 11.24 17.52
N ARG A 309 -17.43 11.87 16.48
CA ARG A 309 -18.89 12.14 16.42
C ARG A 309 -19.71 10.85 16.35
N THR A 310 -19.19 9.83 15.66
CA THR A 310 -19.82 8.52 15.54
C THR A 310 -19.73 7.75 16.87
N THR A 311 -18.55 7.73 17.52
CA THR A 311 -18.40 7.10 18.85
C THR A 311 -19.22 7.81 19.92
N SER A 312 -19.19 9.15 19.96
CA SER A 312 -20.02 9.94 20.88
C SER A 312 -21.51 9.64 20.73
N LYS A 313 -22.01 9.48 19.49
CA LYS A 313 -23.41 9.12 19.24
C LYS A 313 -23.73 7.68 19.66
N ILE A 314 -22.81 6.73 19.46
CA ILE A 314 -22.94 5.36 19.98
C ILE A 314 -23.07 5.38 21.51
N MET A 315 -22.16 6.10 22.19
CA MET A 315 -22.16 6.21 23.65
C MET A 315 -23.44 6.86 24.20
N GLU A 316 -23.93 7.93 23.55
CA GLU A 316 -25.21 8.57 23.89
C GLU A 316 -26.39 7.59 23.80
N ILE A 317 -26.44 6.74 22.77
CA ILE A 317 -27.51 5.76 22.58
C ILE A 317 -27.43 4.65 23.63
N LEU A 318 -26.23 4.13 23.92
CA LEU A 318 -26.01 3.11 24.94
C LEU A 318 -26.32 3.60 26.36
N GLN A 319 -26.08 4.89 26.65
CA GLN A 319 -26.39 5.53 27.94
C GLN A 319 -27.91 5.80 28.11
N ASN A 320 -28.63 6.07 27.02
CA ASN A 320 -30.09 6.30 27.05
C ASN A 320 -30.92 4.99 27.14
N GLU A 321 -30.27 3.87 27.45
CA GLU A 321 -30.84 2.54 27.64
C GLU A 321 -31.56 1.89 26.43
N GLU A 322 -31.45 2.46 25.23
CA GLU A 322 -32.12 1.92 24.03
C GLU A 322 -31.73 0.45 23.77
N LEU A 323 -32.75 -0.38 23.45
CA LEU A 323 -32.60 -1.83 23.29
C LEU A 323 -32.48 -2.23 21.80
N GLY A 324 -31.50 -3.06 21.50
CA GLY A 324 -31.24 -3.62 20.18
C GLY A 324 -29.91 -3.16 19.57
N ASP A 325 -29.57 -3.70 18.41
CA ASP A 325 -28.20 -3.60 17.89
C ASP A 325 -27.97 -2.34 17.04
N ILE A 326 -26.76 -1.80 17.14
CA ILE A 326 -26.32 -0.56 16.51
C ILE A 326 -25.44 -0.88 15.30
N LEU A 327 -25.74 -0.30 14.14
CA LEU A 327 -24.92 -0.34 12.94
C LEU A 327 -24.42 1.07 12.56
N ALA A 328 -23.12 1.31 12.73
CA ALA A 328 -22.47 2.56 12.39
C ALA A 328 -21.71 2.46 11.06
N PHE A 329 -21.79 3.50 10.21
CA PHE A 329 -21.11 3.57 8.92
C PHE A 329 -19.94 4.57 8.94
N LEU A 330 -18.71 4.08 8.70
CA LEU A 330 -17.49 4.87 8.51
C LEU A 330 -16.86 4.58 7.13
N ALA A 331 -15.96 5.44 6.65
CA ALA A 331 -15.53 5.38 5.25
C ALA A 331 -14.34 4.42 5.01
N THR A 332 -13.48 4.17 6.01
CA THR A 332 -12.28 3.33 5.83
C THR A 332 -11.94 2.43 7.01
N PRO A 333 -11.17 1.34 6.79
CA PRO A 333 -10.73 0.47 7.88
C PRO A 333 -9.99 1.19 9.03
N PRO A 334 -9.00 2.08 8.80
CA PRO A 334 -8.35 2.80 9.91
C PRO A 334 -9.32 3.59 10.80
N GLU A 335 -10.31 4.27 10.22
CA GLU A 335 -11.35 4.97 10.99
C GLU A 335 -12.22 4.02 11.82
N ILE A 336 -12.39 2.78 11.35
CA ILE A 336 -13.13 1.73 12.05
C ILE A 336 -12.33 1.18 13.22
N GLU A 337 -11.03 0.85 13.03
CA GLU A 337 -10.20 0.41 14.16
C GLU A 337 -10.07 1.54 15.20
N GLU A 338 -9.87 2.80 14.76
CA GLU A 338 -9.86 4.01 15.61
C GLU A 338 -11.15 4.17 16.43
N ALA A 339 -12.32 4.00 15.80
CA ALA A 339 -13.60 4.00 16.51
C ALA A 339 -13.78 2.82 17.48
N VAL A 340 -13.26 1.64 17.13
CA VAL A 340 -13.27 0.45 17.99
C VAL A 340 -12.41 0.68 19.23
N ASP A 341 -11.21 1.25 19.08
CA ASP A 341 -10.30 1.50 20.20
C ASP A 341 -10.88 2.54 21.17
N ILE A 342 -11.39 3.67 20.66
CA ILE A 342 -12.08 4.70 21.45
C ILE A 342 -13.23 4.07 22.25
N LEU A 343 -14.12 3.32 21.60
CA LEU A 343 -15.26 2.70 22.27
C LEU A 343 -14.86 1.60 23.25
N GLN A 344 -13.75 0.87 23.02
CA GLN A 344 -13.23 -0.10 23.98
C GLN A 344 -12.68 0.55 25.26
N GLU A 345 -12.24 1.81 25.20
CA GLU A 345 -11.88 2.58 26.39
C GLU A 345 -13.12 3.15 27.08
N GLU A 346 -14.02 3.78 26.31
CA GLU A 346 -15.24 4.42 26.83
C GLU A 346 -16.22 3.41 27.46
N LEU A 347 -16.38 2.22 26.88
CA LEU A 347 -17.25 1.15 27.41
C LEU A 347 -16.82 0.64 28.79
N ARG A 348 -15.55 0.84 29.22
CA ARG A 348 -15.11 0.48 30.57
C ARG A 348 -15.87 1.26 31.67
N SER A 349 -16.55 2.33 31.30
CA SER A 349 -17.42 3.13 32.17
C SER A 349 -18.89 2.66 32.22
N ILE A 350 -19.33 1.77 31.31
CA ILE A 350 -20.72 1.30 31.23
C ILE A 350 -20.83 -0.11 31.80
N ASN A 351 -21.75 -0.30 32.76
CA ASN A 351 -22.06 -1.61 33.34
C ASN A 351 -23.07 -2.39 32.48
N ARG A 352 -22.74 -2.65 31.21
CA ARG A 352 -23.53 -3.46 30.24
C ARG A 352 -22.61 -4.37 29.42
N ASP A 353 -23.11 -5.55 29.05
CA ASP A 353 -22.41 -6.49 28.15
C ASP A 353 -22.59 -6.06 26.69
N VAL A 354 -21.69 -5.19 26.23
CA VAL A 354 -21.69 -4.61 24.88
C VAL A 354 -20.47 -5.12 24.10
N LYS A 355 -20.71 -5.72 22.92
CA LYS A 355 -19.64 -6.22 22.04
C LYS A 355 -19.53 -5.42 20.75
N ILE A 356 -18.33 -4.89 20.51
CA ILE A 356 -18.00 -4.13 19.30
C ILE A 356 -17.45 -5.08 18.24
N TYR A 357 -17.90 -4.92 16.99
CA TYR A 357 -17.45 -5.72 15.84
C TYR A 357 -17.08 -4.83 14.64
N PRO A 358 -15.82 -4.80 14.20
CA PRO A 358 -15.45 -4.18 12.94
C PRO A 358 -15.93 -5.04 11.74
N LEU A 359 -16.49 -4.40 10.71
CA LEU A 359 -17.00 -5.06 9.50
C LEU A 359 -16.53 -4.34 8.23
N HIS A 360 -15.31 -4.67 7.78
CA HIS A 360 -14.71 -4.16 6.54
C HIS A 360 -13.94 -5.27 5.79
N SER A 361 -13.50 -4.97 4.57
CA SER A 361 -12.87 -5.93 3.64
C SER A 361 -11.58 -6.58 4.14
N LYS A 362 -10.92 -6.01 5.17
CA LYS A 362 -9.71 -6.54 5.80
C LYS A 362 -9.95 -7.54 6.94
N VAL A 363 -11.16 -7.61 7.49
CA VAL A 363 -11.54 -8.60 8.53
C VAL A 363 -11.54 -10.00 7.92
N GLU A 364 -11.15 -11.03 8.67
CA GLU A 364 -11.18 -12.41 8.17
C GLU A 364 -12.61 -12.97 8.06
N ILE A 365 -12.83 -13.85 7.07
CA ILE A 365 -14.14 -14.48 6.81
C ILE A 365 -14.62 -15.28 8.03
N LYS A 366 -13.71 -15.83 8.85
CA LYS A 366 -14.06 -16.53 10.09
C LYS A 366 -14.70 -15.61 11.13
N ASP A 367 -14.18 -14.40 11.28
CA ASP A 367 -14.69 -13.43 12.24
C ASP A 367 -15.94 -12.71 11.71
N GLN A 368 -15.98 -12.42 10.41
CA GLN A 368 -17.22 -11.98 9.74
C GLN A 368 -18.36 -12.98 9.94
N ARG A 369 -18.10 -14.30 9.88
CA ARG A 369 -19.11 -15.34 10.12
C ARG A 369 -19.72 -15.32 11.53
N LYS A 370 -19.02 -14.82 12.55
CA LYS A 370 -19.57 -14.68 13.92
C LYS A 370 -20.76 -13.72 13.99
N LEU A 371 -20.85 -12.76 13.07
CA LEU A 371 -21.98 -11.84 12.96
C LEU A 371 -23.26 -12.48 12.37
N PHE A 372 -23.15 -13.68 11.78
CA PHE A 372 -24.26 -14.35 11.06
C PHE A 372 -24.68 -15.68 11.69
N SER A 373 -23.89 -16.24 12.61
CA SER A 373 -24.27 -17.43 13.38
C SER A 373 -25.35 -17.10 14.41
N LYS A 374 -26.50 -17.78 14.34
CA LYS A 374 -27.57 -17.68 15.36
C LYS A 374 -27.07 -18.03 16.76
N ASP A 375 -26.09 -18.93 16.84
CA ASP A 375 -25.45 -19.42 18.07
C ASP A 375 -24.50 -18.39 18.72
N GLY A 376 -24.24 -17.27 18.03
CA GLY A 376 -23.28 -16.24 18.46
C GLY A 376 -23.86 -15.15 19.37
N VAL A 377 -25.16 -15.19 19.67
CA VAL A 377 -25.85 -14.18 20.51
C VAL A 377 -26.31 -14.85 21.81
N LEU A 378 -25.59 -14.62 22.92
CA LEU A 378 -26.18 -14.86 24.23
C LEU A 378 -27.33 -13.85 24.44
N LYS A 379 -28.44 -14.30 25.03
CA LYS A 379 -29.72 -13.57 25.09
C LYS A 379 -29.69 -12.16 25.74
N ASN A 380 -28.56 -11.75 26.31
CA ASN A 380 -28.39 -10.50 27.06
C ASN A 380 -27.28 -9.59 26.48
N GLU A 381 -26.63 -9.95 25.37
CA GLU A 381 -25.52 -9.17 24.78
C GLU A 381 -26.03 -8.16 23.74
N GLN A 382 -25.57 -6.90 23.81
CA GLN A 382 -25.87 -5.85 22.83
C GLN A 382 -24.70 -5.68 21.84
N ARG A 383 -24.98 -5.67 20.53
CA ARG A 383 -23.94 -5.63 19.48
C ARG A 383 -23.82 -4.23 18.88
N VAL A 384 -22.58 -3.75 18.79
CA VAL A 384 -22.21 -2.52 18.08
C VAL A 384 -21.36 -2.89 16.88
N ILE A 385 -21.88 -2.72 15.67
CA ILE A 385 -21.22 -3.11 14.43
C ILE A 385 -20.78 -1.85 13.69
N ILE A 386 -19.50 -1.73 13.40
CA ILE A 386 -18.91 -0.55 12.75
C ILE A 386 -18.38 -0.98 11.38
N SER A 387 -18.99 -0.47 10.31
CA SER A 387 -18.81 -1.01 8.95
C SER A 387 -18.51 0.06 7.90
N THR A 388 -17.90 -0.37 6.79
CA THR A 388 -17.95 0.37 5.53
C THR A 388 -19.28 0.08 4.81
N ASN A 389 -19.39 0.45 3.53
CA ASN A 389 -20.52 0.08 2.66
C ASN A 389 -20.77 -1.44 2.48
N ILE A 390 -20.01 -2.33 3.14
CA ILE A 390 -20.27 -3.78 3.11
C ILE A 390 -21.63 -4.13 3.74
N ALA A 391 -22.01 -3.44 4.81
CA ALA A 391 -23.33 -3.61 5.44
C ALA A 391 -24.47 -2.91 4.67
N GLU A 392 -24.18 -2.20 3.58
CA GLU A 392 -25.11 -1.33 2.85
C GLU A 392 -25.94 -2.12 1.81
N THR A 393 -25.26 -2.89 0.94
CA THR A 393 -25.89 -3.90 0.05
C THR A 393 -25.66 -5.33 0.57
N SER A 394 -24.39 -5.70 0.75
CA SER A 394 -23.89 -7.05 0.44
C SER A 394 -24.19 -8.14 1.48
N VAL A 395 -24.77 -7.76 2.61
CA VAL A 395 -24.85 -8.56 3.83
C VAL A 395 -26.20 -8.34 4.50
N THR A 396 -26.82 -9.38 5.07
CA THR A 396 -27.97 -9.24 5.98
C THR A 396 -27.52 -9.48 7.41
N LEU A 397 -27.45 -8.41 8.19
CA LEU A 397 -27.35 -8.47 9.65
C LEU A 397 -28.77 -8.57 10.22
N PRO A 398 -29.09 -9.56 11.07
CA PRO A 398 -30.34 -9.58 11.82
C PRO A 398 -30.28 -8.59 13.00
N ASP A 399 -31.45 -8.19 13.48
CA ASP A 399 -31.69 -7.50 14.76
C ASP A 399 -31.08 -6.08 14.96
N ILE A 400 -30.60 -5.46 13.88
CA ILE A 400 -30.26 -4.03 13.84
C ILE A 400 -31.52 -3.19 14.04
N THR A 401 -31.59 -2.44 15.14
CA THR A 401 -32.67 -1.47 15.44
C THR A 401 -32.21 -0.02 15.28
N CYS A 402 -30.91 0.24 15.36
CA CYS A 402 -30.33 1.57 15.25
C CYS A 402 -29.25 1.64 14.16
N VAL A 403 -29.30 2.68 13.32
CA VAL A 403 -28.28 3.00 12.31
C VAL A 403 -27.71 4.38 12.57
N ILE A 404 -26.39 4.50 12.53
CA ILE A 404 -25.66 5.77 12.59
C ILE A 404 -24.91 5.96 11.28
N ASP A 405 -25.28 6.99 10.53
CA ASP A 405 -24.76 7.25 9.19
C ASP A 405 -23.93 8.55 9.18
N SER A 406 -22.63 8.42 8.94
CA SER A 406 -21.69 9.54 8.80
C SER A 406 -21.88 10.35 7.50
N GLY A 407 -22.68 9.85 6.54
CA GLY A 407 -22.85 10.49 5.23
C GLY A 407 -21.62 10.39 4.32
N ARG A 408 -20.58 9.64 4.72
CA ARG A 408 -19.31 9.47 3.99
C ARG A 408 -19.15 8.06 3.44
N HIS A 409 -18.35 7.95 2.38
CA HIS A 409 -17.73 6.69 1.94
C HIS A 409 -16.42 6.98 1.18
N LYS A 410 -15.68 5.92 0.81
CA LYS A 410 -14.63 6.03 -0.21
C LYS A 410 -15.08 5.43 -1.53
N GLU A 411 -14.98 6.24 -2.56
CA GLU A 411 -15.30 5.94 -3.94
C GLU A 411 -14.01 5.90 -4.77
N PHE A 412 -13.98 5.05 -5.81
CA PHE A 412 -12.87 5.08 -6.76
C PHE A 412 -13.22 6.07 -7.88
N SER A 413 -12.57 7.23 -7.88
CA SER A 413 -12.62 8.19 -8.97
C SER A 413 -11.50 7.92 -9.98
N PHE A 414 -11.73 8.20 -11.26
CA PHE A 414 -10.73 8.05 -12.31
C PHE A 414 -10.65 9.29 -13.20
N ASP A 415 -9.51 9.97 -13.16
CA ASP A 415 -9.16 11.08 -14.04
C ASP A 415 -8.73 10.50 -15.39
N MET A 416 -9.70 10.31 -16.30
CA MET A 416 -9.52 9.66 -17.60
C MET A 416 -8.40 10.31 -18.42
N VAL A 417 -8.39 11.66 -18.47
CA VAL A 417 -7.42 12.47 -19.23
C VAL A 417 -5.99 12.29 -18.71
N ARG A 418 -5.82 12.05 -17.40
CA ARG A 418 -4.49 11.80 -16.80
C ARG A 418 -4.17 10.31 -16.59
N ASN A 419 -5.11 9.40 -16.84
CA ASN A 419 -5.02 7.99 -16.49
C ASN A 419 -4.68 7.77 -14.99
N VAL A 420 -5.36 8.51 -14.09
CA VAL A 420 -5.10 8.46 -12.63
C VAL A 420 -6.33 8.01 -11.86
N GLY A 421 -6.23 6.85 -11.20
CA GLY A 421 -7.19 6.39 -10.20
C GLY A 421 -6.95 7.02 -8.82
N ALA A 422 -8.00 7.39 -8.12
CA ALA A 422 -7.91 7.91 -6.76
C ALA A 422 -9.11 7.47 -5.90
N LEU A 423 -8.81 6.79 -4.78
CA LEU A 423 -9.79 6.53 -3.73
C LEU A 423 -10.06 7.81 -2.94
N THR A 424 -11.08 8.55 -3.36
CA THR A 424 -11.52 9.82 -2.78
C THR A 424 -12.53 9.60 -1.66
N LEU A 425 -12.47 10.44 -0.62
CA LEU A 425 -13.51 10.50 0.42
C LEU A 425 -14.64 11.39 -0.10
N SER A 426 -15.74 10.79 -0.56
CA SER A 426 -16.93 11.47 -1.06
C SER A 426 -18.09 11.39 -0.06
N SER A 427 -19.05 12.31 -0.20
CA SER A 427 -20.38 12.12 0.39
C SER A 427 -21.06 10.93 -0.27
N ILE A 428 -22.02 10.31 0.41
CA ILE A 428 -22.85 9.24 -0.18
C ILE A 428 -23.95 9.80 -1.10
N SER A 429 -24.54 8.93 -1.92
CA SER A 429 -25.77 9.24 -2.65
C SER A 429 -27.00 9.19 -1.75
N GLN A 430 -28.12 9.76 -2.21
CA GLN A 430 -29.43 9.60 -1.58
C GLN A 430 -29.85 8.12 -1.54
N SER A 431 -29.61 7.36 -2.63
CA SER A 431 -29.87 5.91 -2.67
C SER A 431 -29.10 5.13 -1.60
N SER A 432 -27.80 5.43 -1.42
CA SER A 432 -26.95 4.86 -0.37
C SER A 432 -27.48 5.20 1.03
N ALA A 433 -27.80 6.47 1.27
CA ALA A 433 -28.38 6.95 2.53
C ALA A 433 -29.75 6.30 2.84
N LEU A 434 -30.51 5.90 1.83
CA LEU A 434 -31.77 5.14 1.97
C LEU A 434 -31.50 3.65 2.28
N GLN A 435 -30.52 3.02 1.64
CA GLN A 435 -30.10 1.64 1.96
C GLN A 435 -29.60 1.52 3.41
N ARG A 436 -28.78 2.49 3.87
CA ARG A 436 -28.30 2.58 5.26
C ARG A 436 -29.48 2.67 6.23
N LYS A 437 -30.38 3.64 6.04
CA LYS A 437 -31.64 3.77 6.81
C LYS A 437 -32.41 2.45 6.85
N GLY A 438 -32.56 1.79 5.71
CA GLY A 438 -33.29 0.52 5.56
C GLY A 438 -32.72 -0.65 6.35
N ARG A 439 -31.52 -0.54 6.96
CA ARG A 439 -30.97 -1.60 7.81
C ARG A 439 -31.60 -1.64 9.20
N ALA A 440 -32.02 -0.50 9.75
CA ALA A 440 -32.73 -0.41 11.04
C ALA A 440 -34.21 -0.87 10.98
N GLY A 441 -34.78 -1.07 9.78
CA GLY A 441 -36.20 -1.34 9.58
C GLY A 441 -36.56 -2.80 9.30
N ARG A 442 -35.62 -3.74 9.48
CA ARG A 442 -35.76 -5.12 8.96
C ARG A 442 -36.50 -6.08 9.89
N THR A 443 -36.30 -5.97 11.20
CA THR A 443 -36.89 -6.89 12.20
C THR A 443 -37.96 -6.23 13.06
N GLY A 444 -37.88 -4.90 13.24
CA GLY A 444 -38.87 -4.09 13.93
C GLY A 444 -38.70 -2.60 13.59
N PRO A 445 -39.52 -1.71 14.17
CA PRO A 445 -39.32 -0.26 14.09
C PRO A 445 -37.96 0.14 14.65
N GLY A 446 -37.34 1.18 14.10
CA GLY A 446 -35.97 1.56 14.45
C GLY A 446 -35.65 3.03 14.19
N THR A 447 -34.40 3.40 14.44
CA THR A 447 -33.92 4.80 14.34
C THR A 447 -32.70 4.89 13.42
N CYS A 448 -32.63 5.95 12.63
CA CYS A 448 -31.50 6.30 11.77
C CYS A 448 -31.01 7.71 12.12
N TYR A 449 -29.88 7.78 12.83
CA TYR A 449 -29.17 9.02 13.13
C TYR A 449 -28.25 9.36 11.97
N ARG A 450 -28.60 10.40 11.21
CA ARG A 450 -27.76 10.96 10.14
C ARG A 450 -26.92 12.06 10.74
N LEU A 451 -25.60 11.87 10.78
CA LEU A 451 -24.62 12.83 11.31
C LEU A 451 -24.35 13.97 10.32
N TYR A 452 -25.41 14.47 9.69
CA TYR A 452 -25.42 15.51 8.66
C TYR A 452 -26.81 16.15 8.59
N THR A 453 -26.91 17.36 8.06
CA THR A 453 -28.18 18.09 8.01
C THR A 453 -29.12 17.53 6.94
N LYS A 454 -30.42 17.82 7.07
CA LYS A 454 -31.37 17.54 5.99
C LYS A 454 -30.97 18.27 4.69
N ASN A 455 -30.45 19.50 4.80
CA ASN A 455 -29.95 20.24 3.63
C ASN A 455 -28.78 19.53 2.95
N ASP A 456 -27.86 18.90 3.68
CA ASP A 456 -26.80 18.09 3.07
C ASP A 456 -27.40 16.92 2.27
N TYR A 457 -28.35 16.17 2.87
CA TYR A 457 -29.04 15.06 2.20
C TYR A 457 -29.80 15.49 0.94
N ASP A 458 -30.56 16.58 1.03
CA ASP A 458 -31.35 17.13 -0.08
C ASP A 458 -30.43 17.59 -1.24
N ASN A 459 -29.14 17.86 -0.98
CA ASN A 459 -28.09 18.20 -1.95
C ASN A 459 -27.16 17.02 -2.33
N PHE A 460 -27.36 15.80 -1.81
CA PHE A 460 -26.62 14.62 -2.28
C PHE A 460 -27.05 14.21 -3.69
N ILE A 461 -26.14 13.62 -4.46
CA ILE A 461 -26.47 12.99 -5.76
C ILE A 461 -27.50 11.86 -5.55
N SER A 462 -28.45 11.69 -6.46
CA SER A 462 -29.54 10.72 -6.33
C SER A 462 -29.03 9.27 -6.23
N SER A 463 -28.15 8.88 -7.16
CA SER A 463 -27.47 7.58 -7.23
C SER A 463 -25.95 7.73 -7.37
N SER A 464 -25.22 6.67 -7.05
CA SER A 464 -23.79 6.56 -7.35
C SER A 464 -23.52 6.50 -8.87
N SER A 465 -22.34 6.93 -9.29
CA SER A 465 -21.92 6.84 -10.71
C SER A 465 -21.68 5.38 -11.11
N PRO A 466 -22.01 4.96 -12.35
CA PRO A 466 -21.76 3.61 -12.82
C PRO A 466 -20.26 3.34 -13.04
N GLU A 467 -19.82 2.09 -12.85
CA GLU A 467 -18.39 1.73 -12.96
C GLU A 467 -17.78 2.08 -14.31
N ILE A 468 -18.56 2.06 -15.39
CA ILE A 468 -18.11 2.39 -16.76
C ILE A 468 -17.65 3.85 -16.92
N LEU A 469 -18.12 4.76 -16.06
CA LEU A 469 -17.66 6.16 -16.01
C LEU A 469 -16.55 6.38 -14.96
N CYS A 470 -16.26 5.40 -14.12
CA CYS A 470 -15.32 5.52 -12.99
C CYS A 470 -14.07 4.64 -13.11
N LEU A 471 -13.93 3.85 -14.18
CA LEU A 471 -12.82 2.90 -14.39
C LEU A 471 -12.07 3.15 -15.71
N PRO A 472 -10.83 2.64 -15.84
CA PRO A 472 -10.16 2.53 -17.14
C PRO A 472 -10.97 1.69 -18.13
N MET A 473 -11.17 2.21 -19.34
CA MET A 473 -11.95 1.55 -20.39
C MET A 473 -11.25 0.33 -21.02
N ASP A 474 -9.97 0.07 -20.74
CA ASP A 474 -9.23 -1.03 -21.38
C ASP A 474 -9.84 -2.41 -21.09
N GLN A 475 -10.28 -2.67 -19.86
CA GLN A 475 -10.99 -3.90 -19.51
C GLN A 475 -12.38 -3.97 -20.16
N ALA A 476 -13.09 -2.85 -20.29
CA ALA A 476 -14.42 -2.77 -20.91
C ALA A 476 -14.34 -3.09 -22.41
N LEU A 477 -13.41 -2.44 -23.09
CA LEU A 477 -13.19 -2.56 -24.52
C LEU A 477 -12.65 -3.94 -24.89
N LEU A 478 -11.70 -4.49 -24.11
CA LEU A 478 -11.23 -5.87 -24.32
C LEU A 478 -12.38 -6.87 -24.24
N THR A 479 -13.33 -6.67 -23.32
CA THR A 479 -14.55 -7.47 -23.23
C THR A 479 -15.46 -7.24 -24.44
N LEU A 480 -15.72 -6.00 -24.86
CA LEU A 480 -16.54 -5.70 -26.06
C LEU A 480 -15.97 -6.32 -27.35
N PHE A 481 -14.66 -6.18 -27.58
CA PHE A 481 -13.98 -6.82 -28.70
C PHE A 481 -14.04 -8.35 -28.60
N HIS A 482 -14.02 -8.92 -27.39
CA HIS A 482 -14.22 -10.35 -27.17
C HIS A 482 -15.64 -10.83 -27.51
N LEU A 483 -16.64 -10.00 -27.23
CA LEU A 483 -18.07 -10.22 -27.51
C LEU A 483 -18.44 -9.96 -28.99
N GLY A 484 -17.47 -9.60 -29.85
CA GLY A 484 -17.65 -9.40 -31.28
C GLY A 484 -17.96 -7.97 -31.74
N PHE A 485 -17.91 -6.97 -30.85
CA PHE A 485 -18.18 -5.57 -31.19
C PHE A 485 -16.89 -4.89 -31.71
N SER A 486 -16.72 -4.85 -33.04
CA SER A 486 -15.53 -4.28 -33.69
C SER A 486 -15.43 -2.75 -33.64
N ASN A 487 -16.54 -2.04 -33.43
CA ASN A 487 -16.56 -0.59 -33.20
C ASN A 487 -17.26 -0.25 -31.87
N PRO A 488 -16.51 0.10 -30.81
CA PRO A 488 -17.09 0.45 -29.51
C PRO A 488 -17.97 1.70 -29.52
N GLU A 489 -17.76 2.64 -30.45
CA GLU A 489 -18.64 3.83 -30.58
C GLU A 489 -20.06 3.47 -31.06
N THR A 490 -20.30 2.23 -31.50
CA THR A 490 -21.64 1.73 -31.91
C THR A 490 -22.33 0.86 -30.86
N PHE A 491 -21.75 0.69 -29.67
CA PHE A 491 -22.40 -0.06 -28.60
C PHE A 491 -23.48 0.80 -27.91
N ASP A 492 -24.65 0.20 -27.71
CA ASP A 492 -25.81 0.77 -27.01
C ASP A 492 -25.50 0.76 -25.50
N PHE A 493 -24.88 1.85 -24.99
CA PHE A 493 -24.58 2.03 -23.57
C PHE A 493 -25.74 2.73 -22.85
N ILE A 494 -25.98 2.38 -21.58
CA ILE A 494 -26.93 3.10 -20.70
C ILE A 494 -26.39 4.51 -20.41
N ASP A 495 -25.17 4.56 -19.88
CA ASP A 495 -24.42 5.79 -19.64
C ASP A 495 -23.15 5.74 -20.52
N PRO A 496 -23.13 6.43 -21.68
CA PRO A 496 -22.03 6.31 -22.63
C PRO A 496 -20.75 6.98 -22.11
N PRO A 497 -19.60 6.27 -22.08
CA PRO A 497 -18.31 6.86 -21.74
C PRO A 497 -17.86 7.84 -22.83
N SER A 498 -17.00 8.80 -22.46
CA SER A 498 -16.54 9.83 -23.39
C SER A 498 -15.71 9.25 -24.55
N LYS A 499 -15.67 9.94 -25.69
CA LYS A 499 -14.91 9.49 -26.87
C LYS A 499 -13.41 9.41 -26.60
N GLU A 500 -12.91 10.29 -25.74
CA GLU A 500 -11.53 10.33 -25.25
C GLU A 500 -11.26 9.09 -24.38
N ALA A 501 -12.18 8.72 -23.50
CA ALA A 501 -12.08 7.52 -22.67
C ALA A 501 -12.03 6.23 -23.50
N ILE A 502 -12.87 6.15 -24.54
CA ILE A 502 -12.86 5.07 -25.53
C ILE A 502 -11.51 5.06 -26.27
N SER A 503 -11.02 6.21 -26.75
CA SER A 503 -9.73 6.32 -27.45
C SER A 503 -8.56 5.86 -26.58
N PHE A 504 -8.40 6.40 -25.37
CA PHE A 504 -7.31 6.00 -24.46
C PHE A 504 -7.33 4.50 -24.13
N GLY A 505 -8.52 3.90 -24.04
CA GLY A 505 -8.66 2.45 -23.85
C GLY A 505 -8.28 1.64 -25.10
N ILE A 506 -8.63 2.12 -26.30
CA ILE A 506 -8.19 1.55 -27.58
C ILE A 506 -6.65 1.66 -27.71
N ASP A 507 -6.08 2.82 -27.42
CA ASP A 507 -4.63 3.08 -27.48
C ASP A 507 -3.87 2.19 -26.48
N SER A 508 -4.42 2.00 -25.27
CA SER A 508 -3.90 1.05 -24.28
C SER A 508 -3.86 -0.38 -24.84
N LEU A 509 -4.98 -0.89 -25.34
CA LEU A 509 -5.08 -2.26 -25.88
C LEU A 509 -4.25 -2.45 -27.16
N SER A 510 -4.12 -1.43 -28.00
CA SER A 510 -3.27 -1.46 -29.18
C SER A 510 -1.79 -1.50 -28.80
N SER A 511 -1.38 -0.75 -27.76
CA SER A 511 0.00 -0.81 -27.23
C SER A 511 0.36 -2.15 -26.57
N LEU A 512 -0.63 -2.90 -26.08
CA LEU A 512 -0.49 -4.29 -25.61
C LEU A 512 -0.61 -5.32 -26.75
N GLY A 513 -0.72 -4.89 -28.01
CA GLY A 513 -0.92 -5.76 -29.17
C GLY A 513 -2.21 -6.60 -29.13
N ALA A 514 -3.17 -6.26 -28.26
CA ALA A 514 -4.40 -7.02 -28.03
C ALA A 514 -5.45 -6.80 -29.14
N ILE A 515 -5.36 -5.67 -29.83
CA ILE A 515 -6.19 -5.31 -30.99
C ILE A 515 -5.33 -4.71 -32.12
N LYS A 516 -5.87 -4.70 -33.34
CA LYS A 516 -5.34 -3.99 -34.51
C LYS A 516 -6.45 -3.23 -35.21
N THR A 517 -6.17 -2.03 -35.68
CA THR A 517 -7.07 -1.26 -36.55
C THR A 517 -7.22 -1.97 -37.90
N GLN A 518 -8.46 -2.08 -38.39
CA GLN A 518 -8.75 -2.58 -39.74
C GLN A 518 -8.67 -1.42 -40.73
N CYS A 519 -8.04 -1.63 -41.89
CA CYS A 519 -7.85 -0.60 -42.91
C CYS A 519 -9.16 -0.36 -43.71
N THR A 520 -10.13 0.28 -43.07
CA THR A 520 -11.44 0.64 -43.64
C THR A 520 -11.77 2.10 -43.36
N THR A 521 -12.69 2.68 -44.14
CA THR A 521 -13.21 4.05 -43.94
C THR A 521 -13.92 4.24 -42.60
N ASN A 522 -14.41 3.15 -41.99
CA ASN A 522 -14.96 3.12 -40.63
C ASN A 522 -13.90 2.65 -39.63
N LYS A 523 -13.91 3.22 -38.41
CA LYS A 523 -13.06 2.85 -37.27
C LYS A 523 -13.39 1.45 -36.71
N ASN A 524 -13.05 0.39 -37.45
CA ASN A 524 -13.21 -0.98 -37.01
C ASN A 524 -11.88 -1.53 -36.46
N TYR A 525 -11.97 -2.31 -35.39
CA TYR A 525 -10.82 -2.96 -34.76
C TYR A 525 -11.03 -4.48 -34.72
N LEU A 526 -9.97 -5.22 -34.99
CA LEU A 526 -9.91 -6.67 -34.91
C LEU A 526 -9.08 -7.06 -33.68
N MET A 527 -9.63 -7.93 -32.82
CA MET A 527 -8.88 -8.50 -31.69
C MET A 527 -7.84 -9.51 -32.19
N THR A 528 -6.65 -9.49 -31.60
CA THR A 528 -5.56 -10.39 -31.99
C THR A 528 -5.60 -11.72 -31.24
N GLU A 529 -4.76 -12.67 -31.64
CA GLU A 529 -4.56 -13.91 -30.87
C GLU A 529 -4.05 -13.62 -29.44
N ILE A 530 -3.32 -12.51 -29.22
CA ILE A 530 -2.90 -12.04 -27.90
C ILE A 530 -4.13 -11.57 -27.10
N GLY A 531 -5.04 -10.79 -27.70
CA GLY A 531 -6.32 -10.42 -27.07
C GLY A 531 -7.19 -11.63 -26.72
N HIS A 532 -7.35 -12.58 -27.65
CA HIS A 532 -8.05 -13.86 -27.44
C HIS A 532 -7.39 -14.78 -26.39
N LYS A 533 -6.12 -14.56 -26.06
CA LYS A 533 -5.40 -15.21 -24.96
C LYS A 533 -5.62 -14.45 -23.65
N MET A 534 -5.53 -13.11 -23.66
CA MET A 534 -5.72 -12.25 -22.49
C MET A 534 -7.09 -12.43 -21.85
N THR A 535 -8.17 -12.50 -22.63
CA THR A 535 -9.54 -12.65 -22.10
C THR A 535 -9.82 -13.99 -21.41
N ARG A 536 -8.92 -14.98 -21.53
CA ARG A 536 -8.99 -16.25 -20.78
C ARG A 536 -8.63 -16.07 -19.30
N LEU A 537 -8.09 -14.91 -18.92
CA LEU A 537 -7.59 -14.58 -17.59
C LEU A 537 -8.49 -13.54 -16.92
N ASN A 538 -8.76 -13.72 -15.62
CA ASN A 538 -9.61 -12.81 -14.84
C ASN A 538 -8.74 -11.75 -14.12
N VAL A 539 -8.01 -10.94 -14.88
CA VAL A 539 -7.18 -9.81 -14.42
C VAL A 539 -7.20 -8.68 -15.45
N ILE A 540 -6.82 -7.46 -15.03
CA ILE A 540 -6.73 -6.28 -15.90
C ILE A 540 -5.81 -6.50 -17.12
N PRO A 541 -6.01 -5.79 -18.25
CA PRO A 541 -5.32 -6.08 -19.50
C PRO A 541 -3.78 -6.09 -19.41
N LYS A 542 -3.17 -5.16 -18.67
CA LYS A 542 -1.70 -5.16 -18.46
C LYS A 542 -1.18 -6.45 -17.80
N LEU A 543 -1.89 -6.98 -16.81
CA LEU A 543 -1.51 -8.23 -16.13
C LEU A 543 -1.85 -9.46 -16.98
N ALA A 544 -2.94 -9.41 -17.76
CA ALA A 544 -3.27 -10.45 -18.72
C ALA A 544 -2.20 -10.56 -19.81
N HIS A 545 -1.77 -9.42 -20.36
CA HIS A 545 -0.66 -9.35 -21.32
C HIS A 545 0.64 -9.88 -20.70
N LEU A 546 0.99 -9.47 -19.47
CA LEU A 546 2.19 -9.95 -18.77
C LEU A 546 2.22 -11.49 -18.67
N ILE A 547 1.10 -12.11 -18.29
CA ILE A 547 0.97 -13.58 -18.23
C ILE A 547 1.11 -14.21 -19.62
N VAL A 548 0.41 -13.68 -20.63
CA VAL A 548 0.41 -14.22 -22.00
C VAL A 548 1.77 -14.07 -22.69
N ASN A 549 2.46 -12.95 -22.50
CA ASN A 549 3.80 -12.71 -23.03
C ASN A 549 4.83 -13.60 -22.34
N THR A 550 4.72 -13.80 -21.02
CA THR A 550 5.56 -14.75 -20.27
C THR A 550 5.39 -16.18 -20.78
N LEU A 551 4.15 -16.62 -21.02
CA LEU A 551 3.85 -17.94 -21.63
C LEU A 551 4.34 -18.06 -23.08
N SER A 552 4.65 -16.96 -23.76
CA SER A 552 5.14 -16.95 -25.13
C SER A 552 6.67 -16.95 -25.19
N LEU A 553 7.33 -16.12 -24.38
CA LEU A 553 8.78 -15.89 -24.41
C LEU A 553 9.57 -16.68 -23.35
N HIS A 554 9.12 -16.69 -22.10
CA HIS A 554 9.88 -17.22 -20.95
C HIS A 554 8.98 -18.07 -20.03
N LYS A 555 8.52 -19.22 -20.55
CA LYS A 555 7.55 -20.09 -19.88
C LYS A 555 7.95 -20.49 -18.45
N ASP A 556 9.25 -20.61 -18.17
CA ASP A 556 9.75 -20.96 -16.83
C ASP A 556 9.57 -19.86 -15.77
N LEU A 557 9.32 -18.61 -16.18
CA LEU A 557 9.09 -17.45 -15.29
C LEU A 557 7.62 -17.28 -14.88
N ILE A 558 6.71 -18.15 -15.35
CA ILE A 558 5.27 -18.00 -15.14
C ILE A 558 4.86 -17.95 -13.66
N LEU A 559 5.53 -18.70 -12.78
CA LEU A 559 5.19 -18.72 -11.36
C LEU A 559 5.53 -17.39 -10.66
N ASP A 560 6.68 -16.81 -10.97
CA ASP A 560 7.11 -15.50 -10.49
C ASP A 560 6.19 -14.38 -10.98
N VAL A 561 5.76 -14.46 -12.24
CA VAL A 561 4.77 -13.54 -12.82
C VAL A 561 3.37 -13.72 -12.21
N LEU A 562 2.94 -14.94 -11.89
CA LEU A 562 1.70 -15.18 -11.16
C LEU A 562 1.76 -14.68 -9.69
N ILE A 563 2.93 -14.67 -9.05
CA ILE A 563 3.13 -14.00 -7.75
C ILE A 563 2.91 -12.50 -7.91
N ILE A 564 3.55 -11.84 -8.87
CA ILE A 564 3.35 -10.39 -9.15
C ILE A 564 1.86 -10.11 -9.37
N CYS A 565 1.21 -10.83 -10.28
CA CYS A 565 -0.20 -10.62 -10.61
C CYS A 565 -1.09 -10.85 -9.38
N GLY A 566 -0.79 -11.86 -8.55
CA GLY A 566 -1.53 -12.15 -7.33
C GLY A 566 -1.41 -11.06 -6.27
N VAL A 567 -0.19 -10.53 -6.05
CA VAL A 567 0.02 -9.41 -5.12
C VAL A 567 -0.69 -8.16 -5.62
N VAL A 568 -0.47 -7.76 -6.88
CA VAL A 568 -1.06 -6.54 -7.47
C VAL A 568 -2.59 -6.59 -7.46
N THR A 569 -3.19 -7.75 -7.75
CA THR A 569 -4.65 -7.95 -7.77
C THR A 569 -5.26 -8.00 -6.36
N ARG A 570 -4.48 -8.28 -5.30
CA ARG A 570 -5.00 -8.56 -3.94
C ARG A 570 -4.48 -7.64 -2.85
N GLY A 571 -3.51 -6.76 -3.12
CA GLY A 571 -2.91 -5.90 -2.10
C GLY A 571 -2.28 -4.62 -2.64
N TYR A 572 -2.31 -3.57 -1.81
CA TYR A 572 -1.62 -2.29 -2.06
C TYR A 572 -0.15 -2.31 -1.58
N SER A 573 0.19 -3.28 -0.75
CA SER A 573 1.52 -3.53 -0.18
C SER A 573 1.52 -4.92 0.45
N ILE A 574 2.61 -5.68 0.31
CA ILE A 574 2.83 -6.89 1.13
C ILE A 574 3.33 -6.56 2.54
N PHE A 575 3.92 -5.37 2.73
CA PHE A 575 4.41 -4.89 4.01
C PHE A 575 3.36 -4.07 4.74
N TYR A 576 3.23 -4.31 6.03
CA TYR A 576 2.48 -3.49 6.98
C TYR A 576 3.25 -2.19 7.31
N ARG A 577 2.55 -1.22 7.88
CA ARG A 577 3.15 -0.06 8.57
C ARG A 577 2.66 -0.12 10.01
N SER A 578 3.55 -0.44 10.94
CA SER A 578 3.37 -0.17 12.36
C SER A 578 3.45 1.34 12.64
N GLU A 579 3.03 1.72 13.84
CA GLU A 579 3.17 3.07 14.39
C GLU A 579 4.65 3.48 14.49
N ASP A 580 5.50 2.56 14.96
CA ASP A 580 6.94 2.66 14.74
C ASP A 580 7.24 2.45 13.24
N LEU A 581 7.48 3.57 12.56
CA LEU A 581 7.83 3.64 11.15
C LEU A 581 9.28 3.23 10.87
N ASP A 582 10.18 3.27 11.85
CA ASP A 582 11.61 3.00 11.67
C ASP A 582 11.93 1.53 11.90
N GLU A 583 11.31 0.87 12.87
CA GLU A 583 11.35 -0.60 13.00
C GLU A 583 10.73 -1.27 11.75
N ALA A 584 9.63 -0.72 11.23
CA ALA A 584 9.03 -1.17 9.98
C ALA A 584 10.00 -1.04 8.79
N LYS A 585 10.70 0.10 8.65
CA LYS A 585 11.73 0.28 7.61
C LYS A 585 12.86 -0.74 7.77
N LEU A 586 13.40 -0.92 8.98
CA LEU A 586 14.51 -1.83 9.25
C LEU A 586 14.18 -3.30 8.97
N LYS A 587 12.95 -3.74 9.29
CA LYS A 587 12.45 -5.08 8.93
C LYS A 587 12.28 -5.21 7.42
N LYS A 588 11.64 -4.22 6.77
CA LYS A 588 11.40 -4.19 5.32
C LYS A 588 12.68 -4.14 4.49
N LEU A 589 13.70 -3.41 4.94
CA LEU A 589 14.96 -3.18 4.22
C LEU A 589 15.62 -4.50 3.78
N ARG A 590 15.50 -5.55 4.60
CA ARG A 590 16.05 -6.90 4.34
C ARG A 590 15.46 -7.59 3.11
N PHE A 591 14.26 -7.18 2.68
CA PHE A 591 13.57 -7.69 1.50
C PHE A 591 13.70 -6.76 0.28
N CYS A 592 14.10 -5.50 0.48
CA CYS A 592 14.07 -4.48 -0.57
C CYS A 592 15.10 -4.79 -1.67
N ASN A 593 14.60 -5.10 -2.86
CA ASN A 593 15.42 -5.33 -4.05
C ASN A 593 15.60 -4.00 -4.80
N GLY A 594 16.86 -3.64 -5.09
CA GLY A 594 17.23 -2.40 -5.79
C GLY A 594 16.76 -2.32 -7.25
N LYS A 595 16.31 -3.45 -7.83
CA LYS A 595 15.68 -3.49 -9.16
C LYS A 595 14.19 -3.07 -9.15
N GLY A 596 13.55 -3.00 -7.98
CA GLY A 596 12.19 -2.48 -7.84
C GLY A 596 11.25 -3.29 -6.94
N ASP A 597 10.00 -2.83 -6.88
CA ASP A 597 8.94 -3.37 -6.04
C ASP A 597 8.47 -4.77 -6.48
N PHE A 598 8.32 -5.04 -7.78
CA PHE A 598 7.85 -6.35 -8.26
C PHE A 598 8.83 -7.49 -7.90
N ILE A 599 10.14 -7.24 -8.02
CA ILE A 599 11.16 -8.23 -7.61
C ILE A 599 11.18 -8.38 -6.08
N THR A 600 11.02 -7.26 -5.34
CA THR A 600 10.84 -7.28 -3.87
C THR A 600 9.64 -8.14 -3.44
N MET A 601 8.53 -8.13 -4.20
CA MET A 601 7.36 -8.98 -3.93
C MET A 601 7.64 -10.46 -4.17
N ILE A 602 8.32 -10.81 -5.28
CA ILE A 602 8.71 -12.19 -5.58
C ILE A 602 9.61 -12.74 -4.47
N ASP A 603 10.67 -12.01 -4.12
CA ASP A 603 11.65 -12.43 -3.13
C ASP A 603 11.01 -12.64 -1.75
N ALA A 604 10.15 -11.71 -1.30
CA ALA A 604 9.44 -11.82 -0.03
C ALA A 604 8.37 -12.93 -0.01
N PHE A 605 7.69 -13.21 -1.13
CA PHE A 605 6.73 -14.30 -1.23
C PHE A 605 7.43 -15.67 -1.17
N LYS A 606 8.56 -15.83 -1.88
CA LYS A 606 9.36 -17.07 -1.85
C LYS A 606 9.83 -17.40 -0.44
N LEU A 607 10.44 -16.42 0.25
CA LEU A 607 10.88 -16.57 1.65
C LEU A 607 9.72 -16.90 2.61
N TRP A 608 8.53 -16.33 2.39
CA TRP A 608 7.33 -16.69 3.15
C TRP A 608 6.84 -18.11 2.86
N TYR A 609 6.97 -18.59 1.62
CA TYR A 609 6.54 -19.93 1.21
C TYR A 609 7.50 -21.03 1.71
N GLU A 610 8.80 -20.76 1.76
CA GLU A 610 9.81 -21.67 2.32
C GLU A 610 9.59 -21.98 3.82
N VAL A 611 8.96 -21.06 4.56
CA VAL A 611 8.61 -21.27 5.98
C VAL A 611 7.52 -22.35 6.11
N PRO A 612 7.66 -23.32 7.04
CA PRO A 612 6.63 -24.34 7.27
C PRO A 612 5.23 -23.76 7.51
N LYS A 613 4.22 -24.35 6.86
CA LYS A 613 2.82 -23.85 6.82
C LYS A 613 2.24 -23.42 8.17
N LYS A 614 2.60 -24.10 9.26
CA LYS A 614 2.19 -23.80 10.65
C LYS A 614 2.80 -22.51 11.24
N ASP A 615 3.99 -22.13 10.77
CA ASP A 615 4.78 -21.00 11.30
C ASP A 615 4.74 -19.76 10.39
N ARG A 616 4.26 -19.89 9.14
CA ARG A 616 4.13 -18.78 8.16
C ARG A 616 3.48 -17.52 8.74
N GLY A 617 2.44 -17.66 9.57
CA GLY A 617 1.79 -16.54 10.26
C GLY A 617 2.69 -15.82 11.27
N LYS A 618 3.43 -16.57 12.10
CA LYS A 618 4.38 -16.02 13.08
C LYS A 618 5.58 -15.35 12.40
N TRP A 619 6.09 -15.95 11.33
CA TRP A 619 7.16 -15.38 10.52
C TRP A 619 6.72 -14.08 9.84
N ALA A 620 5.51 -14.05 9.25
CA ALA A 620 4.99 -12.88 8.58
C ALA A 620 4.83 -11.70 9.55
N LEU A 621 4.23 -11.93 10.73
CA LEU A 621 4.12 -10.91 11.78
C LEU A 621 5.49 -10.35 12.21
N ARG A 622 6.47 -11.22 12.49
CA ARG A 622 7.83 -10.81 12.88
C ARG A 622 8.54 -9.94 11.84
N ASN A 623 8.22 -10.11 10.55
CA ASN A 623 8.81 -9.38 9.43
C ASN A 623 7.93 -8.22 8.91
N MET A 624 6.85 -7.85 9.61
CA MET A 624 5.87 -6.84 9.17
C MET A 624 5.28 -7.14 7.78
N ILE A 625 5.04 -8.43 7.48
CA ILE A 625 4.43 -8.90 6.23
C ILE A 625 2.98 -9.34 6.47
N SER A 626 2.09 -8.97 5.55
CA SER A 626 0.69 -9.38 5.56
C SER A 626 0.53 -10.87 5.21
N ASN A 627 0.42 -11.72 6.23
CA ASN A 627 0.16 -13.15 6.06
C ASN A 627 -1.13 -13.40 5.25
N ARG A 628 -2.15 -12.56 5.40
CA ARG A 628 -3.38 -12.63 4.58
C ARG A 628 -3.08 -12.38 3.10
N THR A 629 -2.36 -11.32 2.77
CA THR A 629 -2.00 -10.98 1.38
C THR A 629 -1.17 -12.09 0.75
N MET A 630 -0.23 -12.69 1.48
CA MET A 630 0.54 -13.83 0.98
C MET A 630 -0.34 -15.08 0.76
N ASN A 631 -1.25 -15.42 1.67
CA ASN A 631 -2.19 -16.53 1.47
C ASN A 631 -3.18 -16.27 0.32
N ASP A 632 -3.68 -15.05 0.16
CA ASP A 632 -4.60 -14.68 -0.94
C ASP A 632 -3.88 -14.61 -2.29
N THR A 633 -2.58 -14.28 -2.29
CA THR A 633 -1.66 -14.43 -3.45
C THR A 633 -1.46 -15.90 -3.78
N LEU A 634 -1.19 -16.77 -2.81
CA LEU A 634 -1.04 -18.22 -3.05
C LEU A 634 -2.33 -18.84 -3.63
N LYS A 635 -3.52 -18.46 -3.11
CA LYS A 635 -4.81 -18.86 -3.70
C LYS A 635 -4.95 -18.38 -5.15
N PHE A 636 -4.50 -17.15 -5.45
CA PHE A 636 -4.49 -16.62 -6.81
C PHE A 636 -3.55 -17.41 -7.72
N VAL A 637 -2.33 -17.71 -7.28
CA VAL A 637 -1.37 -18.53 -8.04
C VAL A 637 -1.97 -19.90 -8.33
N SER A 638 -2.47 -20.62 -7.33
CA SER A 638 -3.07 -21.96 -7.52
C SER A 638 -4.28 -21.96 -8.46
N LYS A 639 -5.13 -20.92 -8.42
CA LYS A 639 -6.24 -20.78 -9.39
C LYS A 639 -5.73 -20.55 -10.81
N ASN A 640 -4.74 -19.66 -10.99
CA ASN A 640 -4.24 -19.33 -12.33
C ASN A 640 -3.33 -20.42 -12.89
N VAL A 641 -2.61 -21.20 -12.07
CA VAL A 641 -1.91 -22.42 -12.49
C VAL A 641 -2.87 -23.39 -13.17
N ARG A 642 -4.06 -23.65 -12.59
CA ARG A 642 -5.09 -24.47 -13.26
C ARG A 642 -5.50 -23.90 -14.63
N ILE A 643 -5.62 -22.58 -14.75
CA ILE A 643 -5.94 -21.92 -16.03
C ILE A 643 -4.79 -22.04 -17.04
N VAL A 644 -3.53 -21.90 -16.61
CA VAL A 644 -2.32 -22.08 -17.44
C VAL A 644 -2.21 -23.52 -17.95
N GLU A 645 -2.50 -24.50 -17.10
CA GLU A 645 -2.45 -25.92 -17.46
C GLU A 645 -3.61 -26.33 -18.38
N THR A 646 -4.83 -25.82 -18.16
CA THR A 646 -6.03 -26.21 -18.93
C THR A 646 -6.28 -25.38 -20.18
N LYS A 647 -6.16 -24.05 -20.11
CA LYS A 647 -6.49 -23.11 -21.20
C LYS A 647 -5.28 -22.62 -22.00
N PHE A 648 -4.06 -22.92 -21.56
CA PHE A 648 -2.80 -22.62 -22.26
C PHE A 648 -1.86 -23.84 -22.40
N HIS A 649 -2.29 -25.02 -21.95
CA HIS A 649 -1.61 -26.32 -22.10
C HIS A 649 -0.15 -26.37 -21.60
N HIS A 650 0.22 -25.49 -20.65
CA HIS A 650 1.58 -25.45 -20.10
C HIS A 650 1.61 -26.08 -18.69
N ARG A 651 2.18 -27.28 -18.58
CA ARG A 651 2.30 -28.03 -17.31
C ARG A 651 3.30 -27.38 -16.36
N ILE A 652 2.90 -27.20 -15.09
CA ILE A 652 3.74 -26.65 -14.02
C ILE A 652 4.45 -27.78 -13.26
N ARG A 653 5.75 -27.59 -12.97
CA ARG A 653 6.54 -28.51 -12.15
C ARG A 653 6.08 -28.46 -10.67
N ARG A 654 5.95 -29.64 -10.06
CA ARG A 654 5.54 -29.84 -8.67
C ARG A 654 6.49 -30.82 -7.98
N ASN A 655 6.57 -30.75 -6.66
CA ASN A 655 7.20 -31.80 -5.84
C ASN A 655 6.12 -32.38 -4.90
N GLY A 656 5.64 -33.59 -5.19
CA GLY A 656 4.37 -34.07 -4.65
C GLY A 656 3.22 -33.14 -5.05
N GLU A 657 2.41 -32.70 -4.09
CA GLU A 657 1.32 -31.74 -4.31
C GLU A 657 1.80 -30.27 -4.37
N GLU A 658 2.99 -29.95 -3.85
CA GLU A 658 3.43 -28.55 -3.70
C GLU A 658 4.06 -27.96 -4.97
N ILE A 659 3.78 -26.67 -5.19
CA ILE A 659 4.30 -25.89 -6.32
C ILE A 659 5.74 -25.47 -6.01
N GLN A 660 6.67 -25.78 -6.90
CA GLN A 660 8.08 -25.42 -6.72
C GLN A 660 8.38 -24.06 -7.36
N PHE A 661 8.53 -23.02 -6.54
CA PHE A 661 8.98 -21.70 -6.97
C PHE A 661 10.51 -21.70 -7.12
N GLY A 662 11.02 -21.53 -8.35
CA GLY A 662 12.41 -21.91 -8.68
C GLY A 662 13.20 -20.97 -9.60
N CYS A 663 12.71 -19.77 -9.92
CA CYS A 663 13.47 -18.83 -10.75
C CYS A 663 14.73 -18.31 -10.03
N SER A 664 15.88 -18.42 -10.71
CA SER A 664 17.17 -17.87 -10.29
C SER A 664 17.27 -16.35 -10.50
N LYS A 665 17.99 -15.67 -9.61
CA LYS A 665 18.22 -14.21 -9.65
C LYS A 665 18.85 -13.70 -10.95
N ALA A 666 19.50 -14.59 -11.72
CA ALA A 666 20.02 -14.29 -13.05
C ALA A 666 18.93 -13.78 -14.02
N LYS A 667 17.70 -14.30 -13.92
CA LYS A 667 16.58 -13.96 -14.83
C LYS A 667 15.73 -12.77 -14.38
N TYR A 668 16.16 -12.01 -13.36
CA TYR A 668 15.42 -10.79 -12.98
C TYR A 668 15.31 -9.78 -14.14
N ASP A 669 16.29 -9.71 -15.05
CA ASP A 669 16.23 -8.78 -16.19
C ASP A 669 15.19 -9.21 -17.24
N ASP A 670 14.99 -10.52 -17.43
CA ASP A 670 13.89 -11.07 -18.25
C ASP A 670 12.53 -10.67 -17.67
N ILE A 671 12.36 -10.82 -16.34
CA ILE A 671 11.13 -10.44 -15.62
C ILE A 671 10.89 -8.93 -15.75
N LEU A 672 11.92 -8.10 -15.58
CA LEU A 672 11.81 -6.64 -15.74
C LEU A 672 11.43 -6.23 -17.17
N ASN A 673 11.96 -6.91 -18.19
CA ASN A 673 11.62 -6.65 -19.59
C ASN A 673 10.17 -7.08 -19.91
N LEU A 674 9.74 -8.25 -19.40
CA LEU A 674 8.34 -8.70 -19.49
C LEU A 674 7.37 -7.70 -18.84
N ILE A 675 7.70 -7.19 -17.64
CA ILE A 675 6.95 -6.13 -16.97
C ILE A 675 6.93 -4.87 -17.86
N TYR A 676 8.10 -4.38 -18.28
CA TYR A 676 8.22 -3.22 -19.14
C TYR A 676 7.33 -3.31 -20.41
N SER A 677 7.37 -4.44 -21.13
CA SER A 677 6.53 -4.69 -22.31
C SER A 677 5.02 -4.61 -22.04
N SER A 678 4.60 -4.81 -20.79
CA SER A 678 3.19 -4.79 -20.35
C SER A 678 2.77 -3.47 -19.68
N PHE A 679 3.74 -2.58 -19.41
CA PHE A 679 3.55 -1.31 -18.71
C PHE A 679 4.18 -0.12 -19.48
N LYS A 680 4.45 -0.25 -20.79
CA LYS A 680 5.02 0.81 -21.65
C LYS A 680 4.30 2.16 -21.51
N LYS A 681 2.97 2.17 -21.59
CA LYS A 681 2.15 3.39 -21.36
C LYS A 681 2.07 3.83 -19.88
N SER A 682 3.08 3.53 -19.08
CA SER A 682 3.19 3.84 -17.63
C SER A 682 4.67 3.94 -17.21
N ILE A 683 5.47 4.65 -18.01
CA ILE A 683 6.89 4.96 -17.74
C ILE A 683 7.00 6.33 -17.07
N ALA A 684 7.98 6.48 -16.18
CA ALA A 684 8.41 7.75 -15.63
C ALA A 684 9.93 7.88 -15.61
N VAL A 685 10.41 9.10 -15.86
CA VAL A 685 11.83 9.46 -15.84
C VAL A 685 12.17 10.17 -14.53
N PHE A 686 13.33 9.88 -13.95
CA PHE A 686 13.77 10.54 -12.72
C PHE A 686 13.95 12.05 -12.92
N ALA A 687 13.37 12.86 -12.03
CA ALA A 687 13.37 14.32 -12.12
C ALA A 687 14.75 14.98 -11.86
N GLY A 688 15.80 14.19 -11.64
CA GLY A 688 17.16 14.67 -11.31
C GLY A 688 17.41 14.85 -9.79
N HIS A 689 16.37 14.84 -8.96
CA HIS A 689 16.51 14.90 -7.51
C HIS A 689 15.38 14.15 -6.77
N PRO A 690 15.62 13.38 -5.68
CA PRO A 690 14.58 12.57 -5.03
C PRO A 690 13.38 13.36 -4.50
N LYS A 691 13.61 14.59 -4.02
CA LYS A 691 12.54 15.48 -3.53
C LYS A 691 11.69 16.09 -4.67
N ALA A 692 12.24 16.18 -5.89
CA ALA A 692 11.51 16.54 -7.10
C ALA A 692 10.71 15.34 -7.64
N GLY A 693 11.29 14.14 -7.57
CA GLY A 693 10.61 12.87 -7.83
C GLY A 693 10.84 12.34 -9.25
N TYR A 694 9.76 12.16 -9.99
CA TYR A 694 9.71 11.54 -11.31
C TYR A 694 8.72 12.30 -12.21
N ILE A 695 8.94 12.23 -13.53
CA ILE A 695 8.13 12.89 -14.57
C ILE A 695 7.50 11.78 -15.43
N ASN A 696 6.18 11.81 -15.62
CA ASN A 696 5.47 10.89 -16.53
C ASN A 696 5.91 11.16 -17.98
N SER A 697 6.30 10.12 -18.73
CA SER A 697 6.80 10.30 -20.10
C SER A 697 5.73 10.78 -21.10
N ILE A 698 4.45 10.43 -20.88
CA ILE A 698 3.36 10.71 -21.83
C ILE A 698 2.82 12.14 -21.65
N ASN A 699 2.52 12.54 -20.42
CA ASN A 699 1.82 13.80 -20.14
C ASN A 699 2.66 14.84 -19.37
N GLY A 700 3.91 14.52 -19.02
CA GLY A 700 4.81 15.42 -18.31
C GLY A 700 4.41 15.74 -16.86
N ASP A 701 3.50 14.97 -16.25
CA ASP A 701 3.10 15.13 -14.84
C ASP A 701 4.26 14.87 -13.88
N VAL A 702 4.37 15.72 -12.86
CA VAL A 702 5.29 15.52 -11.73
C VAL A 702 4.67 14.58 -10.70
N MET A 703 5.42 13.55 -10.31
CA MET A 703 5.02 12.46 -9.43
C MET A 703 6.15 12.10 -8.46
N LYS A 704 5.86 11.34 -7.41
CA LYS A 704 6.87 10.83 -6.46
C LYS A 704 6.72 9.34 -6.23
N LEU A 705 7.80 8.66 -5.83
CA LEU A 705 7.69 7.30 -5.31
C LEU A 705 6.77 7.31 -4.09
N HIS A 706 5.78 6.41 -4.02
CA HIS A 706 5.06 6.23 -2.76
C HIS A 706 6.04 5.73 -1.67
N PRO A 707 5.99 6.23 -0.42
CA PRO A 707 6.94 5.82 0.63
C PRO A 707 6.82 4.35 1.09
N SER A 708 6.07 3.49 0.39
CA SER A 708 6.15 2.02 0.55
C SER A 708 7.05 1.35 -0.49
N SER A 709 7.58 2.08 -1.49
CA SER A 709 8.46 1.50 -2.51
C SER A 709 9.79 1.00 -1.93
N SER A 710 10.37 -0.07 -2.49
CA SER A 710 11.69 -0.58 -2.13
C SER A 710 12.78 0.44 -2.42
N ILE A 711 12.69 1.14 -3.55
CA ILE A 711 13.66 2.13 -4.03
C ILE A 711 13.78 3.31 -3.06
N ASN A 712 12.65 3.81 -2.55
CA ASN A 712 12.62 4.85 -1.52
C ASN A 712 13.10 4.36 -0.14
N CYS A 713 13.08 3.04 0.12
CA CYS A 713 13.57 2.45 1.36
C CYS A 713 15.08 2.16 1.32
N LEU A 714 15.66 2.08 0.12
CA LEU A 714 17.08 1.91 -0.16
C LEU A 714 17.80 3.26 -0.43
N GLU A 715 17.08 4.38 -0.27
CA GLU A 715 17.54 5.75 -0.59
C GLU A 715 18.15 5.90 -2.00
N SER A 716 17.64 5.09 -2.94
CA SER A 716 18.15 4.98 -4.31
C SER A 716 17.29 5.75 -5.31
N SER A 717 17.84 6.02 -6.50
CA SER A 717 17.15 6.65 -7.63
C SER A 717 17.45 5.91 -8.92
N LEU A 718 16.40 5.46 -9.62
CA LEU A 718 16.50 4.77 -10.91
C LEU A 718 16.19 5.76 -12.03
N LYS A 719 17.04 5.87 -13.06
CA LYS A 719 16.88 6.86 -14.15
C LYS A 719 15.51 6.73 -14.87
N TYR A 720 15.09 5.50 -15.14
CA TYR A 720 13.80 5.17 -15.75
C TYR A 720 13.12 4.08 -14.95
N VAL A 721 11.80 4.22 -14.79
CA VAL A 721 10.96 3.24 -14.13
C VAL A 721 9.63 3.07 -14.87
N CYS A 722 9.06 1.87 -14.82
CA CYS A 722 7.64 1.65 -15.06
C CYS A 722 6.90 1.51 -13.73
N TYR A 723 5.60 1.80 -13.72
CA TYR A 723 4.75 1.76 -12.52
C TYR A 723 3.37 1.15 -12.83
N ASP A 724 2.75 0.58 -11.80
CA ASP A 724 1.41 -0.03 -11.90
C ASP A 724 0.30 1.03 -11.96
N LYS A 725 0.31 1.94 -10.98
CA LYS A 725 -0.74 2.94 -10.76
C LYS A 725 -0.21 4.22 -10.12
N ILE A 726 -0.91 5.31 -10.39
CA ILE A 726 -0.75 6.61 -9.72
C ILE A 726 -1.85 6.73 -8.68
N LEU A 727 -1.51 7.19 -7.47
CA LEU A 727 -2.45 7.59 -6.43
C LEU A 727 -2.35 9.11 -6.23
N LYS A 728 -3.49 9.81 -6.30
CA LYS A 728 -3.59 11.24 -6.02
C LYS A 728 -4.00 11.47 -4.56
N THR A 729 -3.17 12.18 -3.79
CA THR A 729 -3.54 12.74 -2.47
C THR A 729 -3.30 14.25 -2.50
N SER A 730 -2.52 14.81 -1.58
CA SER A 730 -1.96 16.16 -1.72
C SER A 730 -0.85 16.24 -2.79
N GLN A 731 -0.27 15.09 -3.15
CA GLN A 731 0.72 14.95 -4.23
C GLN A 731 0.40 13.67 -5.04
N LYS A 732 0.95 13.55 -6.26
CA LYS A 732 0.82 12.34 -7.09
C LYS A 732 1.90 11.33 -6.71
N PHE A 733 1.52 10.11 -6.36
CA PHE A 733 2.42 9.03 -5.96
C PHE A 733 2.32 7.82 -6.88
N ILE A 734 3.45 7.36 -7.45
CA ILE A 734 3.52 6.10 -8.20
C ILE A 734 3.76 4.91 -7.28
N PHE A 735 3.07 3.81 -7.57
CA PHE A 735 3.11 2.54 -6.84
C PHE A 735 3.66 1.40 -7.72
N HIS A 736 4.26 0.41 -7.04
CA HIS A 736 4.81 -0.80 -7.65
C HIS A 736 5.80 -0.47 -8.77
N VAL A 737 6.89 0.18 -8.39
CA VAL A 737 7.84 0.83 -9.28
C VAL A 737 8.98 -0.12 -9.64
N SER A 738 9.36 -0.16 -10.92
CA SER A 738 10.25 -1.20 -11.46
C SER A 738 11.26 -0.63 -12.45
N MET A 739 12.52 -1.05 -12.36
CA MET A 739 13.62 -0.55 -13.21
C MET A 739 13.39 -0.84 -14.70
N VAL A 740 13.63 0.16 -15.54
CA VAL A 740 13.67 0.02 -17.00
C VAL A 740 15.08 0.37 -17.48
N LYS A 741 15.68 -0.46 -18.35
CA LYS A 741 16.97 -0.15 -18.98
C LYS A 741 16.80 0.84 -20.14
N ASN A 742 17.81 1.66 -20.37
CA ASN A 742 17.84 2.58 -21.52
C ASN A 742 17.83 1.82 -22.87
N GLU A 743 18.28 0.57 -22.89
CA GLU A 743 18.29 -0.34 -24.05
C GLU A 743 16.90 -0.84 -24.47
N TRP A 744 15.87 -0.69 -23.62
CA TRP A 744 14.53 -1.21 -23.89
C TRP A 744 13.54 -0.14 -24.37
N LEU A 745 13.87 1.13 -24.20
CA LEU A 745 13.01 2.27 -24.51
C LEU A 745 12.95 2.49 -26.03
N ASP A 746 11.75 2.50 -26.60
CA ASP A 746 11.55 2.97 -27.97
C ASP A 746 11.55 4.52 -27.99
N GLU A 747 11.72 5.13 -29.16
CA GLU A 747 11.72 6.60 -29.29
C GLU A 747 10.38 7.22 -28.81
N ASP A 748 9.26 6.55 -29.12
CA ASP A 748 7.91 6.90 -28.67
C ASP A 748 7.73 6.90 -27.14
N ASP A 749 8.47 6.05 -26.42
CA ASP A 749 8.40 5.96 -24.96
C ASP A 749 9.15 7.12 -24.25
N ILE A 750 10.04 7.79 -24.98
CA ILE A 750 10.77 9.00 -24.56
C ILE A 750 10.06 10.28 -25.06
N PHE A 751 9.28 10.15 -26.14
CA PHE A 751 8.46 11.13 -26.87
C PHE A 751 9.16 12.42 -27.28
N ILE A 752 9.59 13.27 -26.33
CA ILE A 752 10.52 14.37 -26.61
C ILE A 752 11.58 14.44 -25.51
N ASN A 753 12.75 13.89 -25.85
CA ASN A 753 13.98 13.95 -25.05
C ASN A 753 14.23 15.38 -24.51
N ASP A 754 13.96 16.41 -25.31
CA ASP A 754 14.16 17.81 -24.95
C ASP A 754 13.10 18.38 -24.00
N HIS A 755 11.82 18.00 -24.08
CA HIS A 755 10.83 18.38 -23.05
C HIS A 755 11.17 17.75 -21.69
N ILE A 756 11.72 16.54 -21.69
CA ILE A 756 12.19 15.88 -20.48
C ILE A 756 13.47 16.57 -19.96
N LYS A 757 14.47 16.86 -20.81
CA LYS A 757 15.69 17.63 -20.44
C LYS A 757 15.37 19.03 -19.89
N LEU A 758 14.35 19.69 -20.43
CA LEU A 758 13.85 20.97 -19.92
C LEU A 758 13.30 20.78 -18.51
N LYS A 759 12.33 19.86 -18.34
CA LYS A 759 11.66 19.59 -17.06
C LYS A 759 12.55 18.93 -16.00
N THR A 760 13.73 18.38 -16.32
CA THR A 760 14.65 17.81 -15.32
C THR A 760 15.39 18.86 -14.51
N VAL A 761 15.42 18.66 -13.19
CA VAL A 761 16.21 19.43 -12.24
C VAL A 761 17.69 19.09 -12.41
N ARG A 762 18.55 20.10 -12.58
CA ARG A 762 20.01 19.92 -12.69
C ARG A 762 20.70 20.16 -11.36
N LYS A 763 21.83 19.48 -11.15
CA LYS A 763 22.73 19.70 -10.03
C LYS A 763 23.78 20.74 -10.44
N TYR A 764 23.96 21.75 -9.61
CA TYR A 764 24.93 22.82 -9.78
C TYR A 764 25.93 22.77 -8.63
N GLU A 765 27.17 22.41 -8.97
CA GLU A 765 28.32 22.40 -8.07
C GLU A 765 29.30 23.48 -8.52
N GLY A 766 29.60 24.43 -7.64
CA GLY A 766 30.41 25.62 -7.96
C GLY A 766 30.74 26.45 -6.74
N TYR A 767 30.90 25.79 -5.60
CA TYR A 767 31.11 26.39 -4.29
C TYR A 767 32.39 25.81 -3.69
N SER A 768 33.34 26.67 -3.30
CA SER A 768 34.56 26.25 -2.61
C SER A 768 34.21 25.53 -1.30
N MET A 769 34.80 24.36 -1.05
CA MET A 769 34.55 23.61 0.19
C MET A 769 34.86 24.47 1.41
N MET A 770 33.86 24.62 2.28
CA MET A 770 33.95 25.31 3.56
C MET A 770 33.97 24.28 4.67
N GLY A 771 34.88 24.42 5.63
CA GLY A 771 34.98 23.51 6.76
C GLY A 771 33.63 23.35 7.47
N SER A 772 33.36 22.15 7.98
CA SER A 772 32.08 21.77 8.61
C SER A 772 31.61 22.75 9.70
N TYR A 773 32.56 23.38 10.41
CA TYR A 773 32.34 24.47 11.36
C TYR A 773 31.75 25.73 10.70
N THR A 774 32.36 26.22 9.62
CA THR A 774 31.90 27.41 8.87
C THR A 774 30.49 27.23 8.35
N LEU A 775 30.18 26.05 7.77
CA LEU A 775 28.84 25.74 7.29
C LEU A 775 27.80 25.75 8.42
N LYS A 776 28.07 25.07 9.55
CA LYS A 776 27.18 25.06 10.72
C LYS A 776 26.95 26.46 11.30
N LYS A 777 28.01 27.26 11.41
CA LYS A 777 27.98 28.55 12.12
C LYS A 777 27.42 29.68 11.27
N TYR A 778 27.96 29.90 10.08
CA TYR A 778 27.66 31.10 9.28
C TYR A 778 26.57 30.89 8.23
N VAL A 779 26.44 29.69 7.67
CA VAL A 779 25.55 29.43 6.54
C VAL A 779 24.22 28.81 6.98
N PHE A 780 24.25 27.79 7.85
CA PHE A 780 23.09 26.96 8.19
C PHE A 780 21.86 27.76 8.66
N HIS A 781 22.06 28.73 9.56
CA HIS A 781 20.97 29.55 10.10
C HIS A 781 20.38 30.52 9.06
N LYS A 782 21.19 31.01 8.11
CA LYS A 782 20.77 31.94 7.05
C LYS A 782 20.01 31.25 5.93
N LEU A 783 20.23 29.96 5.70
CA LEU A 783 19.57 29.19 4.63
C LEU A 783 18.05 29.14 4.76
N LYS A 784 17.46 29.23 5.97
CA LYS A 784 16.00 29.36 6.11
C LYS A 784 15.48 30.66 5.49
N LYS A 785 16.17 31.78 5.70
CA LYS A 785 15.83 33.05 5.05
C LYS A 785 16.04 32.95 3.54
N LEU A 786 17.21 32.48 3.09
CA LEU A 786 17.51 32.36 1.66
C LEU A 786 16.51 31.46 0.92
N ARG A 787 16.05 30.35 1.52
CA ARG A 787 14.99 29.50 0.96
C ARG A 787 13.66 30.26 0.83
N ASN A 788 13.28 31.10 1.80
CA ASN A 788 12.09 31.95 1.68
C ASN A 788 12.25 33.01 0.57
N ASP A 789 13.38 33.71 0.54
CA ASP A 789 13.68 34.74 -0.46
C ASP A 789 13.71 34.15 -1.89
N LEU A 790 14.25 32.93 -2.06
CA LEU A 790 14.23 32.19 -3.31
C LEU A 790 12.83 31.69 -3.69
N ASN A 791 12.05 31.14 -2.76
CA ASN A 791 10.66 30.75 -3.01
C ASN A 791 9.86 31.94 -3.59
N ILE A 792 10.00 33.13 -3.00
CA ILE A 792 9.34 34.35 -3.48
C ILE A 792 9.82 34.70 -4.89
N LYS A 793 11.13 34.87 -5.10
CA LYS A 793 11.70 35.24 -6.42
C LYS A 793 11.32 34.27 -7.54
N ILE A 794 11.37 32.96 -7.27
CA ILE A 794 11.02 31.92 -8.25
C ILE A 794 9.52 31.95 -8.52
N SER A 795 8.67 32.10 -7.49
CA SER A 795 7.20 32.17 -7.67
C SER A 795 6.69 33.37 -8.48
N ILE A 796 7.51 34.42 -8.60
CA ILE A 796 7.21 35.60 -9.42
C ILE A 796 7.69 35.39 -10.88
N ASN A 797 8.81 34.70 -11.08
CA ASN A 797 9.44 34.53 -12.40
C ASN A 797 9.03 33.25 -13.15
N SER A 798 8.47 32.24 -12.48
CA SER A 798 8.08 30.96 -13.08
C SER A 798 6.78 31.07 -13.88
N ALA A 799 6.82 30.81 -15.19
CA ALA A 799 5.64 30.85 -16.07
C ALA A 799 4.63 29.71 -15.79
N GLU A 800 5.10 28.50 -15.50
CA GLU A 800 4.27 27.37 -15.06
C GLU A 800 4.48 27.05 -13.57
N ARG A 801 3.43 26.56 -12.90
CA ARG A 801 3.52 26.04 -11.52
C ARG A 801 3.83 24.54 -11.54
N GLY A 802 5.07 24.16 -11.20
CA GLY A 802 5.44 22.74 -11.19
C GLY A 802 6.90 22.48 -10.82
N ILE A 803 7.55 21.59 -11.57
CA ILE A 803 8.99 21.30 -11.44
C ILE A 803 9.86 22.52 -11.80
N THR A 804 9.33 23.42 -12.62
CA THR A 804 9.75 24.81 -12.84
C THR A 804 9.99 25.60 -11.56
N ASN A 805 9.27 25.32 -10.47
CA ASN A 805 9.45 25.98 -9.18
C ASN A 805 10.41 25.23 -8.25
N PHE A 806 10.93 24.07 -8.66
CA PHE A 806 11.77 23.24 -7.79
C PHE A 806 13.18 23.80 -7.67
N PHE A 807 13.61 23.98 -6.42
CA PHE A 807 15.01 24.05 -6.04
C PHE A 807 15.23 23.34 -4.69
N GLU A 808 16.46 22.92 -4.44
CA GLU A 808 16.91 22.37 -3.16
C GLU A 808 18.37 22.77 -2.90
N ILE A 809 18.74 22.91 -1.63
CA ILE A 809 20.07 23.32 -1.18
C ILE A 809 20.50 22.37 -0.05
N ASP A 810 21.05 21.19 -0.41
CA ASP A 810 21.57 20.27 0.61
C ASP A 810 23.02 20.63 0.97
N ILE A 811 23.39 20.29 2.21
CA ILE A 811 24.66 20.63 2.84
C ILE A 811 25.30 19.33 3.30
N SER A 812 26.42 18.94 2.70
CA SER A 812 27.22 17.84 3.23
C SER A 812 28.16 18.39 4.29
N LEU A 813 27.71 18.37 5.54
CA LEU A 813 28.50 18.81 6.69
C LEU A 813 29.75 17.95 6.91
N GLU A 814 29.76 16.70 6.43
CA GLU A 814 30.93 15.82 6.44
C GLU A 814 31.95 16.20 5.37
N LYS A 815 31.49 16.46 4.13
CA LYS A 815 32.36 16.80 2.99
C LYS A 815 32.72 18.29 2.91
N GLY A 816 32.17 19.12 3.79
CA GLY A 816 32.37 20.57 3.76
C GLY A 816 31.81 21.24 2.50
N SER A 817 30.73 20.70 1.92
CA SER A 817 30.18 21.19 0.65
C SER A 817 28.70 21.54 0.73
N ILE A 818 28.29 22.42 -0.18
CA ILE A 818 26.89 22.68 -0.53
C ILE A 818 26.70 22.25 -1.99
N SER A 819 25.56 21.65 -2.31
CA SER A 819 25.13 21.46 -3.68
C SER A 819 23.72 22.01 -3.86
N THR A 820 23.54 22.80 -4.92
CA THR A 820 22.24 23.37 -5.29
C THR A 820 21.65 22.59 -6.44
N TRP A 821 20.40 22.18 -6.32
CA TRP A 821 19.62 21.66 -7.44
C TRP A 821 18.54 22.66 -7.80
N CYS A 822 18.29 22.89 -9.08
CA CYS A 822 17.15 23.69 -9.53
C CYS A 822 16.76 23.36 -10.99
N HIS A 823 15.55 23.76 -11.38
CA HIS A 823 15.17 23.82 -12.80
C HIS A 823 16.12 24.77 -13.54
N PRO A 824 16.54 24.48 -14.80
CA PRO A 824 17.54 25.29 -15.50
C PRO A 824 17.19 26.79 -15.60
N GLU A 825 15.91 27.12 -15.75
CA GLU A 825 15.38 28.49 -15.77
C GLU A 825 15.72 29.29 -14.49
N ASN A 826 15.86 28.61 -13.35
CA ASN A 826 16.14 29.22 -12.05
C ASN A 826 17.65 29.32 -11.76
N GLU A 827 18.53 28.81 -12.62
CA GLU A 827 19.98 28.80 -12.41
C GLU A 827 20.51 30.21 -12.09
N SER A 828 20.06 31.19 -12.89
CA SER A 828 20.36 32.62 -12.77
C SER A 828 19.87 33.28 -11.47
N ILE A 829 18.94 32.64 -10.75
CA ILE A 829 18.36 33.14 -9.49
C ILE A 829 19.00 32.41 -8.29
N VAL A 830 19.03 31.08 -8.35
CA VAL A 830 19.45 30.20 -7.24
C VAL A 830 20.96 30.24 -7.05
N VAL A 831 21.74 30.03 -8.11
CA VAL A 831 23.20 29.90 -7.99
C VAL A 831 23.85 31.21 -7.55
N PRO A 832 23.53 32.40 -8.11
CA PRO A 832 24.07 33.67 -7.60
C PRO A 832 23.65 33.98 -6.16
N SER A 833 22.41 33.66 -5.76
CA SER A 833 21.95 33.94 -4.39
C SER A 833 22.65 33.06 -3.34
N VAL A 834 22.97 31.80 -3.68
CA VAL A 834 23.76 30.90 -2.81
C VAL A 834 25.24 31.30 -2.82
N LYS A 835 25.82 31.69 -3.96
CA LYS A 835 27.18 32.26 -4.02
C LYS A 835 27.30 33.54 -3.18
N SER A 836 26.32 34.43 -3.24
CA SER A 836 26.27 35.65 -2.42
C SER A 836 26.26 35.35 -0.93
N LEU A 837 25.40 34.45 -0.45
CA LEU A 837 25.37 34.01 0.95
C LEU A 837 26.73 33.42 1.40
N LEU A 838 27.39 32.66 0.52
CA LEU A 838 28.68 32.03 0.81
C LEU A 838 29.83 33.06 0.85
N ASN A 839 29.82 34.05 -0.03
CA ASN A 839 30.78 35.16 0.02
C ASN A 839 30.63 35.96 1.33
N THR A 840 29.39 36.29 1.73
CA THR A 840 29.13 36.93 3.03
C THR A 840 29.60 36.06 4.20
N ALA A 841 29.43 34.73 4.13
CA ALA A 841 29.92 33.82 5.16
C ALA A 841 31.46 33.73 5.21
N LEU A 842 32.15 33.88 4.06
CA LEU A 842 33.61 34.01 4.02
C LEU A 842 34.08 35.34 4.61
N GLU A 843 33.42 36.45 4.27
CA GLU A 843 33.69 37.77 4.86
C GLU A 843 33.49 37.76 6.38
N GLU A 844 32.44 37.11 6.89
CA GLU A 844 32.21 36.95 8.34
C GLU A 844 33.24 36.06 9.04
N VAL A 845 33.82 35.07 8.35
CA VAL A 845 34.94 34.26 8.85
C VAL A 845 36.25 35.07 8.84
N LEU A 846 36.53 35.80 7.76
CA LEU A 846 37.71 36.66 7.64
C LEU A 846 37.70 37.81 8.65
N ASN A 847 36.51 38.27 9.06
CA ASN A 847 36.32 39.27 10.11
C ASN A 847 36.08 38.67 11.50
N GLU A 848 36.13 37.34 11.70
CA GLU A 848 35.95 36.74 13.02
C GLU A 848 37.14 37.06 13.94
N LYS A 849 36.88 37.91 14.95
CA LYS A 849 37.83 38.21 16.03
C LYS A 849 37.49 37.40 17.28
N MET A 850 38.06 36.19 17.39
CA MET A 850 37.96 35.39 18.61
C MET A 850 38.86 35.96 19.70
N ASN A 851 38.26 36.41 20.80
CA ASN A 851 38.96 36.94 21.96
C ASN A 851 39.12 35.84 23.02
N ILE A 852 40.34 35.32 23.17
CA ILE A 852 40.68 34.23 24.10
C ILE A 852 41.25 34.83 25.40
N PRO A 853 40.57 34.68 26.55
CA PRO A 853 41.17 35.03 27.84
C PRO A 853 42.27 34.02 28.19
N LEU A 854 43.49 34.50 28.38
CA LEU A 854 44.59 33.71 28.91
C LEU A 854 44.43 33.57 30.43
N ASP A 855 44.48 32.34 30.94
CA ASP A 855 44.68 32.07 32.36
C ASP A 855 46.17 32.22 32.69
N GLU A 856 46.52 32.92 33.78
CA GLU A 856 47.89 33.41 34.06
C GLU A 856 48.92 32.30 34.35
N LYS A 857 48.50 31.03 34.31
CA LYS A 857 49.34 29.84 34.47
C LYS A 857 49.43 28.98 33.20
N SER A 858 48.81 29.40 32.10
CA SER A 858 48.73 28.63 30.84
C SER A 858 49.71 29.11 29.77
N ASN A 859 50.90 28.48 29.71
CA ASN A 859 51.98 28.81 28.75
C ASN A 859 51.73 28.34 27.30
N LEU A 860 50.47 28.12 26.87
CA LEU A 860 50.16 27.67 25.51
C LEU A 860 48.84 28.28 25.00
N LEU A 861 48.91 28.91 23.82
CA LEU A 861 47.76 29.42 23.07
C LEU A 861 47.74 28.74 21.68
N VAL A 862 46.61 28.17 21.29
CA VAL A 862 46.43 27.54 19.97
C VAL A 862 45.30 28.26 19.22
N ILE A 863 45.64 28.87 18.09
CA ILE A 863 44.67 29.51 17.18
C ILE A 863 44.59 28.67 15.91
N GLY A 864 43.42 28.09 15.63
CA GLY A 864 43.17 27.27 14.44
C GLY A 864 42.25 27.97 13.44
N ALA A 865 42.79 28.41 12.29
CA ALA A 865 42.01 29.00 11.21
C ALA A 865 41.46 27.93 10.24
N SER A 866 40.15 27.99 9.97
CA SER A 866 39.47 27.51 8.75
C SER A 866 40.05 26.33 7.95
N GLY A 867 40.26 25.18 8.57
CA GLY A 867 40.10 23.87 7.90
C GLY A 867 41.14 23.42 6.87
N ARG A 868 42.31 24.08 6.75
CA ARG A 868 43.47 23.54 6.02
C ARG A 868 44.75 23.74 6.83
N GLY A 869 45.43 22.64 7.17
CA GLY A 869 46.70 22.69 7.90
C GLY A 869 47.88 23.00 6.97
N ILE A 870 48.60 24.07 7.28
CA ILE A 870 49.97 24.32 6.81
C ILE A 870 50.80 24.57 8.06
N TYR A 871 51.81 23.73 8.30
CA TYR A 871 52.69 23.86 9.47
C TYR A 871 53.99 24.56 9.08
N HIS A 872 54.05 25.87 9.27
CA HIS A 872 55.32 26.60 9.32
C HIS A 872 55.67 26.91 10.77
N PHE A 873 56.59 26.12 11.32
CA PHE A 873 57.35 26.52 12.50
C PHE A 873 58.55 27.36 12.05
N ASN A 874 58.70 28.58 12.56
CA ASN A 874 59.97 29.29 12.44
C ASN A 874 60.30 30.07 13.73
N SER A 875 61.59 30.03 14.09
CA SER A 875 62.32 30.83 15.07
C SER A 875 61.55 31.84 15.93
N LYS A 876 61.30 31.46 17.20
CA LYS A 876 61.79 32.19 18.41
C LYS A 876 61.31 31.63 19.77
N SER A 877 60.86 30.38 19.84
CA SER A 877 60.69 29.66 21.13
C SER A 877 61.93 28.82 21.54
N TYR A 878 63.04 28.95 20.82
CA TYR A 878 64.35 28.38 21.17
C TYR A 878 65.46 29.38 20.82
N SER A 879 66.42 29.54 21.73
CA SER A 879 67.62 30.40 21.59
C SER A 879 68.93 29.60 21.42
N SER A 880 68.85 28.27 21.47
CA SER A 880 69.90 27.30 21.11
C SER A 880 69.22 25.95 20.83
N PHE A 881 69.88 25.03 20.13
CA PHE A 881 69.35 23.67 19.90
C PHE A 881 70.27 22.62 20.52
N LYS A 882 70.02 22.30 21.80
CA LYS A 882 70.93 21.46 22.60
C LYS A 882 70.78 19.98 22.24
N ILE A 883 71.52 19.51 21.23
CA ILE A 883 71.85 18.08 21.13
C ILE A 883 72.63 17.70 22.39
N VAL A 884 72.17 16.63 23.05
CA VAL A 884 72.83 15.99 24.19
C VAL A 884 72.78 14.49 23.93
N HIS A 885 73.88 13.94 23.43
CA HIS A 885 74.09 12.49 23.51
C HIS A 885 74.30 12.11 24.98
N LYS A 886 74.05 10.85 25.36
CA LYS A 886 74.51 10.38 26.68
C LYS A 886 76.02 10.17 26.63
N ASN A 887 76.70 10.60 27.69
CA ASN A 887 78.15 10.68 27.89
C ASN A 887 78.77 12.00 27.39
N GLU A 888 79.97 12.30 27.88
CA GLU A 888 80.40 13.67 28.23
C GLU A 888 81.17 14.43 27.15
N SER A 889 81.28 15.75 27.36
CA SER A 889 82.26 16.69 26.79
C SER A 889 82.79 16.42 25.37
N ASP A 890 81.98 16.74 24.34
CA ASP A 890 82.17 18.01 23.63
C ASP A 890 81.02 18.32 22.64
N LYS A 891 81.05 19.52 22.04
CA LYS A 891 80.03 20.00 21.10
C LYS A 891 80.64 20.78 19.92
N VAL A 892 80.06 20.57 18.75
CA VAL A 892 80.09 21.52 17.61
C VAL A 892 78.66 21.73 17.12
N GLU A 893 78.27 22.98 16.86
CA GLU A 893 77.01 23.34 16.19
C GLU A 893 77.33 23.90 14.80
N LEU A 894 76.59 23.50 13.77
CA LEU A 894 76.76 23.97 12.38
C LEU A 894 75.47 24.67 11.89
N PRO A 895 75.54 25.80 11.14
CA PRO A 895 74.35 26.52 10.69
C PRO A 895 73.59 25.82 9.55
N ILE A 896 72.27 26.03 9.49
CA ILE A 896 71.38 25.48 8.46
C ILE A 896 71.86 25.76 7.03
N LYS A 897 72.48 26.91 6.76
CA LYS A 897 73.03 27.22 5.42
C LYS A 897 74.09 26.22 4.94
N GLN A 898 74.94 25.72 5.83
CA GLN A 898 75.92 24.68 5.47
C GLN A 898 75.25 23.33 5.25
N ILE A 899 74.07 23.10 5.83
CA ILE A 899 73.25 21.90 5.60
C ILE A 899 72.53 22.01 4.24
N GLU A 900 72.01 23.19 3.88
CA GLU A 900 71.50 23.47 2.53
C GLU A 900 72.60 23.27 1.47
N GLU A 901 73.77 23.90 1.65
CA GLU A 901 74.94 23.72 0.77
C GLU A 901 75.37 22.25 0.68
N LEU A 902 75.42 21.51 1.80
CA LEU A 902 75.71 20.07 1.79
C LEU A 902 74.66 19.25 1.02
N MET A 903 73.36 19.53 1.15
CA MET A 903 72.33 18.76 0.46
C MET A 903 72.24 19.11 -1.04
N THR A 904 72.41 20.38 -1.41
CA THR A 904 72.50 20.78 -2.83
C THR A 904 73.76 20.24 -3.49
N ASN A 905 74.92 20.25 -2.81
CA ASN A 905 76.16 19.65 -3.33
C ASN A 905 76.11 18.11 -3.43
N ASN A 906 75.18 17.46 -2.72
CA ASN A 906 74.88 16.03 -2.88
C ASN A 906 73.70 15.75 -3.86
N GLY A 907 73.27 16.76 -4.63
CA GLY A 907 72.34 16.58 -5.75
C GLY A 907 70.87 16.38 -5.39
N ILE A 908 70.45 16.74 -4.18
CA ILE A 908 69.06 16.55 -3.71
C ILE A 908 68.25 17.84 -3.92
N ASP A 909 67.29 17.81 -4.85
CA ASP A 909 66.33 18.89 -5.07
C ASP A 909 65.22 18.88 -4.00
N PHE A 910 65.00 20.05 -3.38
CA PHE A 910 64.09 20.23 -2.25
C PHE A 910 62.63 20.48 -2.66
N ASP A 911 62.36 20.84 -3.93
CA ASP A 911 61.03 21.29 -4.38
C ASP A 911 60.08 20.17 -4.85
N PHE A 912 60.53 18.90 -4.78
CA PHE A 912 59.73 17.72 -5.13
C PHE A 912 58.41 17.58 -4.33
N LEU A 913 58.36 18.09 -3.10
CA LEU A 913 57.25 17.91 -2.15
C LEU A 913 55.98 18.75 -2.44
N LYS A 914 55.86 19.41 -3.60
CA LYS A 914 54.86 20.48 -3.85
C LYS A 914 53.70 20.19 -4.82
N ARG A 915 53.63 19.04 -5.49
CA ARG A 915 52.59 18.78 -6.52
C ARG A 915 51.47 17.83 -6.05
N LYS A 916 50.26 18.09 -6.55
CA LYS A 916 49.07 17.24 -6.42
C LYS A 916 48.82 16.55 -7.78
N ASP A 917 48.14 15.41 -7.79
CA ASP A 917 46.70 15.31 -8.09
C ASP A 917 46.26 13.82 -8.16
N GLU A 918 44.95 13.59 -8.25
CA GLU A 918 44.21 12.31 -8.34
C GLU A 918 44.21 11.35 -7.11
N PRO A 919 43.12 10.56 -6.89
CA PRO A 919 42.96 9.69 -5.72
C PRO A 919 42.93 8.18 -6.04
N CYS A 920 43.43 7.34 -5.13
CA CYS A 920 43.34 5.88 -5.22
C CYS A 920 42.67 5.22 -3.99
N PHE A 921 41.47 4.68 -4.24
CA PHE A 921 40.73 3.65 -3.50
C PHE A 921 40.17 3.94 -2.08
N SER A 922 38.91 3.52 -1.91
CA SER A 922 38.23 3.35 -0.64
C SER A 922 37.59 1.96 -0.58
N PHE A 923 37.73 1.23 0.52
CA PHE A 923 37.06 -0.07 0.71
C PHE A 923 36.30 -0.14 2.05
N LYS A 924 35.15 -0.81 2.03
CA LYS A 924 34.27 -0.99 3.21
C LYS A 924 34.69 -2.18 4.07
N GLN A 925 34.22 -2.18 5.31
CA GLN A 925 34.60 -3.14 6.35
C GLN A 925 34.16 -4.59 6.06
N SER A 926 35.12 -5.47 5.80
CA SER A 926 35.03 -6.89 6.17
C SER A 926 36.41 -7.58 6.30
N GLN A 927 37.41 -7.19 5.51
CA GLN A 927 38.77 -7.81 5.53
C GLN A 927 39.81 -7.08 6.41
N VAL A 928 39.46 -5.94 7.00
CA VAL A 928 40.39 -5.02 7.68
C VAL A 928 41.20 -5.69 8.80
N GLY A 929 40.63 -6.66 9.53
CA GLY A 929 41.34 -7.36 10.61
C GLY A 929 42.54 -8.22 10.16
N ILE A 930 42.55 -8.66 8.89
CA ILE A 930 43.64 -9.45 8.31
C ILE A 930 44.56 -8.57 7.47
N GLN A 931 44.01 -7.64 6.68
CA GLN A 931 44.82 -6.73 5.85
C GLN A 931 45.57 -5.66 6.66
N ALA A 932 45.04 -5.19 7.81
CA ALA A 932 45.83 -4.37 8.72
C ALA A 932 46.99 -5.15 9.36
N ARG A 933 46.86 -6.49 9.47
CA ARG A 933 47.95 -7.38 9.89
C ARG A 933 49.02 -7.48 8.79
N SER A 934 48.63 -7.50 7.52
CA SER A 934 49.55 -7.44 6.36
C SER A 934 50.32 -6.12 6.31
N LEU A 935 49.63 -4.98 6.23
CA LEU A 935 50.24 -3.65 6.05
C LEU A 935 51.19 -3.24 7.18
N VAL A 936 50.93 -3.67 8.42
CA VAL A 936 51.84 -3.43 9.57
C VAL A 936 53.08 -4.34 9.49
N LEU A 937 52.98 -5.54 8.92
CA LEU A 937 54.13 -6.44 8.74
C LEU A 937 54.96 -6.10 7.50
N GLU A 938 54.34 -5.63 6.41
CA GLU A 938 55.04 -5.30 5.16
C GLU A 938 56.01 -4.12 5.32
N HIS A 939 55.58 -3.02 5.98
CA HIS A 939 56.42 -1.82 6.15
C HIS A 939 57.23 -1.78 7.45
N TYR A 940 57.05 -2.75 8.35
CA TYR A 940 57.87 -2.86 9.56
C TYR A 940 59.36 -3.09 9.25
N SER A 941 59.66 -3.84 8.18
CA SER A 941 61.06 -4.05 7.77
C SER A 941 61.76 -2.74 7.37
N ASP A 942 61.02 -1.77 6.82
CA ASP A 942 61.57 -0.49 6.35
C ASP A 942 61.82 0.46 7.53
N VAL A 943 60.91 0.48 8.51
CA VAL A 943 61.12 1.19 9.79
C VAL A 943 62.35 0.64 10.52
N LEU A 944 62.55 -0.69 10.57
CA LEU A 944 63.76 -1.27 11.13
C LEU A 944 65.01 -0.96 10.31
N LYS A 945 64.98 -0.99 8.97
CA LYS A 945 66.13 -0.59 8.13
C LYS A 945 66.55 0.87 8.39
N CYS A 946 65.59 1.79 8.52
CA CYS A 946 65.86 3.18 8.87
C CYS A 946 66.49 3.35 10.27
N ILE A 947 66.15 2.49 11.24
CA ILE A 947 66.78 2.48 12.57
C ILE A 947 68.17 1.81 12.52
N TRP A 948 68.32 0.74 11.75
CA TRP A 948 69.55 -0.06 11.60
C TRP A 948 70.67 0.68 10.86
N ASN A 949 70.31 1.53 9.88
CA ASN A 949 71.28 2.40 9.20
C ASN A 949 71.74 3.61 10.04
N SER A 950 71.34 3.73 11.31
CA SER A 950 71.95 4.69 12.23
C SER A 950 73.27 4.14 12.78
N THR A 951 74.35 4.93 12.62
CA THR A 951 75.74 4.49 12.84
C THR A 951 76.14 4.47 14.32
N SER A 952 75.41 3.71 15.16
CA SER A 952 75.67 3.56 16.59
C SER A 952 76.05 2.13 16.98
N SER A 953 77.20 1.99 17.65
CA SER A 953 77.82 0.72 18.10
C SER A 953 77.11 -0.01 19.25
N ASN A 954 76.07 0.58 19.84
CA ASN A 954 75.33 0.04 20.99
C ASN A 954 74.09 -0.78 20.59
N GLN A 955 73.70 -1.77 21.40
CA GLN A 955 72.54 -2.63 21.12
C GLN A 955 71.22 -1.83 21.15
N THR A 956 70.64 -1.62 19.97
CA THR A 956 69.35 -0.96 19.78
C THR A 956 68.20 -1.95 20.04
N SER A 957 67.73 -2.00 21.28
CA SER A 957 66.47 -2.69 21.59
C SER A 957 65.26 -1.81 21.28
N VAL A 958 64.49 -2.17 20.26
CA VAL A 958 63.28 -1.45 19.85
C VAL A 958 62.08 -1.96 20.64
N TRP A 959 61.29 -1.03 21.18
CA TRP A 959 60.08 -1.32 21.95
C TRP A 959 58.85 -1.04 21.10
N ILE A 960 57.98 -2.05 20.93
CA ILE A 960 56.77 -1.95 20.11
C ILE A 960 55.58 -2.42 20.95
N ASN A 961 54.56 -1.58 21.06
CA ASN A 961 53.44 -1.77 21.98
C ASN A 961 52.14 -1.93 21.19
N PHE A 962 51.50 -3.09 21.33
CA PHE A 962 50.29 -3.42 20.58
C PHE A 962 49.10 -3.59 21.53
N ASN A 963 48.01 -2.84 21.27
CA ASN A 963 46.73 -3.01 21.95
C ASN A 963 45.79 -3.83 21.07
N PHE A 964 45.26 -4.94 21.61
CA PHE A 964 44.39 -5.88 20.91
C PHE A 964 43.09 -6.07 21.71
N ARG A 965 41.93 -6.18 21.03
CA ARG A 965 40.65 -6.39 21.73
C ARG A 965 40.34 -7.86 22.07
N SER A 966 40.90 -8.80 21.31
CA SER A 966 40.92 -10.25 21.58
C SER A 966 41.77 -10.95 20.51
N TYR A 967 42.66 -11.88 20.88
CA TYR A 967 43.12 -13.06 20.11
C TYR A 967 44.44 -13.61 20.70
N GLY A 968 44.56 -14.94 20.73
CA GLY A 968 45.81 -15.70 20.90
C GLY A 968 46.44 -15.69 22.30
N SER A 969 47.43 -16.55 22.50
CA SER A 969 48.38 -16.44 23.61
C SER A 969 49.46 -15.40 23.30
N THR A 970 50.16 -14.91 24.33
CA THR A 970 51.31 -14.00 24.17
C THR A 970 52.41 -14.63 23.30
N ASP A 971 52.57 -15.95 23.38
CA ASP A 971 53.66 -16.70 22.76
C ASP A 971 53.41 -16.92 21.26
N GLU A 972 52.16 -17.17 20.84
CA GLU A 972 51.76 -17.22 19.43
C GLU A 972 52.07 -15.89 18.70
N VAL A 973 51.90 -14.77 19.39
CA VAL A 973 52.20 -13.43 18.86
C VAL A 973 53.71 -13.23 18.70
N VAL A 974 54.52 -13.70 19.67
CA VAL A 974 55.99 -13.63 19.60
C VAL A 974 56.56 -14.54 18.51
N GLU A 975 56.12 -15.80 18.43
CA GLU A 975 56.67 -16.76 17.46
C GLU A 975 56.39 -16.31 16.01
N ALA A 976 55.18 -15.80 15.74
CA ALA A 976 54.83 -15.25 14.44
C ALA A 976 55.66 -14.02 14.05
N PHE A 977 56.03 -13.17 15.02
CA PHE A 977 56.85 -11.99 14.79
C PHE A 977 58.33 -12.34 14.58
N GLN A 978 58.85 -13.30 15.35
CA GLN A 978 60.21 -13.84 15.21
C GLN A 978 60.41 -14.46 13.82
N LYS A 979 59.53 -15.40 13.41
CA LYS A 979 59.56 -16.03 12.09
C LYS A 979 59.55 -15.02 10.93
N LYS A 980 58.84 -13.89 11.08
CA LYS A 980 58.76 -12.86 10.04
C LYS A 980 60.05 -12.02 9.95
N ILE A 981 60.69 -11.70 11.08
CA ILE A 981 61.98 -11.00 11.12
C ILE A 981 63.11 -11.87 10.55
N ASP A 982 63.11 -13.16 10.88
CA ASP A 982 64.11 -14.11 10.39
C ASP A 982 63.99 -14.33 8.87
N LEU A 983 62.75 -14.31 8.33
CA LEU A 983 62.48 -14.37 6.88
C LEU A 983 62.84 -13.07 6.13
N ASP A 984 62.46 -11.90 6.66
CA ASP A 984 62.53 -10.63 5.92
C ASP A 984 63.86 -9.87 6.12
N MET A 985 64.65 -10.22 7.14
CA MET A 985 65.86 -9.45 7.51
C MET A 985 67.08 -10.34 7.85
N ASN A 986 66.88 -11.49 8.51
CA ASN A 986 67.94 -12.46 8.84
C ASN A 986 69.18 -11.87 9.58
N ILE A 987 68.97 -10.88 10.46
CA ILE A 987 70.01 -10.17 11.22
C ILE A 987 70.20 -10.70 12.67
N GLY A 988 69.73 -11.91 12.97
CA GLY A 988 69.92 -12.55 14.28
C GLY A 988 69.20 -11.85 15.46
N ALA A 989 68.16 -11.07 15.18
CA ALA A 989 67.38 -10.36 16.19
C ALA A 989 66.52 -11.33 17.02
N ARG A 990 66.26 -11.00 18.30
CA ARG A 990 65.37 -11.77 19.17
C ARG A 990 64.16 -10.95 19.63
N VAL A 991 62.99 -11.54 19.44
CA VAL A 991 61.70 -11.05 19.92
C VAL A 991 61.43 -11.58 21.32
N LEU A 992 61.06 -10.70 22.26
CA LEU A 992 60.74 -11.05 23.64
C LEU A 992 59.37 -10.49 24.05
N ALA A 993 58.54 -11.35 24.64
CA ALA A 993 57.35 -10.92 25.37
C ALA A 993 57.73 -10.13 26.63
N MET A 994 57.01 -9.05 26.91
CA MET A 994 57.11 -8.30 28.15
C MET A 994 55.74 -8.27 28.86
N PRO A 995 55.63 -8.70 30.13
CA PRO A 995 54.34 -8.81 30.81
C PRO A 995 53.68 -7.44 30.97
N SER A 996 52.38 -7.36 30.63
CA SER A 996 51.56 -6.16 30.81
C SER A 996 50.59 -6.32 31.97
N LYS A 997 50.31 -5.23 32.69
CA LYS A 997 49.29 -5.19 33.76
C LYS A 997 47.85 -5.06 33.23
N LYS A 998 47.60 -5.25 31.93
CA LYS A 998 46.27 -5.20 31.29
C LYS A 998 46.11 -6.30 30.24
N CYS A 999 45.07 -7.13 30.37
CA CYS A 999 44.78 -8.32 29.55
C CYS A 999 44.42 -8.05 28.06
N SER A 1000 44.59 -6.83 27.57
CA SER A 1000 44.28 -6.38 26.20
C SER A 1000 45.47 -5.69 25.51
N SER A 1001 46.68 -5.93 26.02
CA SER A 1001 47.91 -5.31 25.51
C SER A 1001 49.08 -6.28 25.59
N VAL A 1002 49.83 -6.42 24.50
CA VAL A 1002 51.07 -7.21 24.43
C VAL A 1002 52.22 -6.26 24.11
N ASN A 1003 53.17 -6.17 25.03
CA ASN A 1003 54.41 -5.43 24.82
C ASN A 1003 55.43 -6.37 24.20
N VAL A 1004 55.96 -6.00 23.03
CA VAL A 1004 56.99 -6.77 22.32
C VAL A 1004 58.28 -5.95 22.32
N ARG A 1005 59.37 -6.54 22.83
CA ARG A 1005 60.71 -5.96 22.74
C ARG A 1005 61.49 -6.74 21.70
N VAL A 1006 62.02 -6.05 20.69
CA VAL A 1006 62.88 -6.65 19.67
C VAL A 1006 64.31 -6.19 19.96
N ASN A 1007 65.13 -7.13 20.42
CA ASN A 1007 66.55 -6.90 20.66
C ASN A 1007 67.32 -7.24 19.38
N VAL A 1008 67.89 -6.22 18.75
CA VAL A 1008 68.73 -6.36 17.56
C VAL A 1008 70.21 -6.27 18.01
N PRO A 1009 71.11 -7.18 17.59
CA PRO A 1009 72.53 -7.11 17.95
C PRO A 1009 73.16 -5.82 17.41
N SER A 1010 74.20 -5.29 18.06
CA SER A 1010 74.74 -3.98 17.67
C SER A 1010 75.64 -4.03 16.43
N TYR A 1011 75.87 -2.85 15.84
CA TYR A 1011 76.78 -2.67 14.70
C TYR A 1011 78.17 -3.31 14.93
N ASP A 1012 78.71 -3.21 16.15
CA ASP A 1012 79.98 -3.83 16.56
C ASP A 1012 79.95 -5.36 16.56
N ILE A 1013 78.79 -5.99 16.81
CA ILE A 1013 78.64 -7.44 16.68
C ILE A 1013 78.64 -7.85 15.20
N GLY A 1014 78.02 -7.02 14.34
CA GLY A 1014 78.11 -7.17 12.89
C GLY A 1014 79.55 -7.05 12.37
N GLN A 1015 80.29 -6.02 12.79
CA GLN A 1015 81.69 -5.84 12.40
C GLN A 1015 82.64 -6.89 12.99
N LYS A 1016 82.46 -7.32 14.25
CA LYS A 1016 83.31 -8.37 14.87
C LYS A 1016 83.17 -9.75 14.22
N ILE A 1017 82.12 -9.99 13.45
CA ILE A 1017 81.98 -11.18 12.59
C ILE A 1017 82.75 -11.01 11.26
N PHE A 1018 83.10 -9.79 10.85
CA PHE A 1018 83.63 -9.48 9.52
C PHE A 1018 85.10 -9.02 9.47
N GLN A 1019 85.58 -8.15 10.38
CA GLN A 1019 86.95 -7.60 10.42
C GLN A 1019 87.18 -6.84 11.74
N ASN A 1020 88.37 -6.82 12.37
CA ASN A 1020 89.53 -7.71 12.35
C ASN A 1020 90.38 -7.45 13.64
N ASN A 1021 91.55 -8.10 13.78
CA ASN A 1021 92.46 -8.02 14.96
C ASN A 1021 92.88 -6.60 15.47
N ARG A 1022 93.10 -6.49 16.80
CA ARG A 1022 93.93 -5.54 17.62
C ARG A 1022 93.37 -4.21 18.21
N ASP A 1023 92.91 -4.32 19.46
CA ASP A 1023 93.50 -3.77 20.73
C ASP A 1023 93.58 -2.27 21.15
N PHE A 1024 93.41 -2.09 22.48
CA PHE A 1024 93.60 -0.92 23.39
C PHE A 1024 92.66 0.30 23.22
N ALA A 1025 92.20 1.07 24.22
CA ALA A 1025 92.08 1.12 25.71
C ALA A 1025 92.11 2.64 26.12
N SER A 1026 91.58 3.19 27.23
CA SER A 1026 90.70 2.78 28.35
C SER A 1026 90.29 4.04 29.18
N LEU A 1027 89.58 3.86 30.32
CA LEU A 1027 89.32 4.81 31.46
C LEU A 1027 87.98 5.63 31.51
N GLU A 1028 87.73 6.33 32.64
CA GLU A 1028 86.41 6.36 33.33
C GLU A 1028 85.87 7.73 33.90
N ASN A 1029 84.53 7.81 34.11
CA ASN A 1029 83.71 8.48 35.16
C ASN A 1029 83.86 9.99 35.58
N GLY A 1030 82.74 10.77 35.66
CA GLY A 1030 82.62 11.83 36.72
C GLY A 1030 81.56 12.99 36.77
N GLU A 1031 80.23 12.75 36.71
CA GLU A 1031 79.10 13.49 37.38
C GLU A 1031 78.93 15.07 37.47
N TYR A 1032 77.80 15.58 36.92
CA TYR A 1032 76.81 16.61 37.43
C TYR A 1032 77.23 18.02 37.98
N MET A 1033 76.46 19.16 37.91
CA MET A 1033 75.03 19.44 38.25
C MET A 1033 74.50 20.85 37.75
N SER A 1034 73.38 21.42 38.25
CA SER A 1034 72.45 22.40 37.56
C SER A 1034 72.14 23.79 38.21
N SER A 1035 71.51 24.75 37.47
CA SER A 1035 70.51 25.83 37.86
C SER A 1035 70.33 26.93 36.74
N THR A 1036 69.22 27.62 36.33
CA THR A 1036 67.93 28.24 36.84
C THR A 1036 68.03 29.74 37.27
N LEU A 1037 67.09 30.72 37.09
CA LEU A 1037 65.72 30.87 36.50
C LEU A 1037 65.25 32.38 36.37
N CYS A 1038 64.51 32.89 35.34
CA CYS A 1038 63.57 34.07 35.45
C CYS A 1038 62.63 34.42 34.24
N VAL A 1039 61.66 35.37 34.40
CA VAL A 1039 60.38 35.50 33.61
C VAL A 1039 59.79 36.95 33.47
N LYS A 1040 58.98 37.24 32.41
CA LYS A 1040 57.86 38.25 32.27
C LYS A 1040 57.18 38.19 30.86
N GLN A 1041 55.98 38.73 30.50
CA GLN A 1041 54.82 39.42 31.15
C GLN A 1041 53.48 39.17 30.35
N VAL A 1042 52.42 40.02 30.41
CA VAL A 1042 50.97 39.67 30.13
C VAL A 1042 50.14 40.75 29.37
N PHE A 1043 49.03 40.36 28.68
CA PHE A 1043 47.87 41.22 28.24
C PHE A 1043 46.52 40.45 28.15
N VAL A 1044 45.36 41.15 27.97
CA VAL A 1044 43.98 40.69 28.32
C VAL A 1044 42.90 40.96 27.23
N ILE A 1045 41.81 40.15 27.15
CA ILE A 1045 40.65 40.30 26.21
C ILE A 1045 39.30 39.70 26.78
N PRO A 1046 38.08 39.99 26.23
CA PRO A 1046 36.90 40.31 27.07
C PRO A 1046 35.71 39.31 27.18
N THR A 1047 34.79 39.67 28.08
CA THR A 1047 33.72 38.88 28.72
C THR A 1047 32.74 38.07 27.85
N ARG A 1048 32.51 38.42 26.57
CA ARG A 1048 31.44 37.78 25.78
C ARG A 1048 31.71 36.31 25.45
N ALA A 1049 32.99 35.89 25.44
CA ALA A 1049 33.40 34.49 25.30
C ALA A 1049 32.97 33.64 26.52
N VAL A 1050 33.06 34.20 27.73
CA VAL A 1050 32.80 33.49 29.00
C VAL A 1050 31.35 33.02 29.12
N HIS A 1051 30.40 33.77 28.55
CA HIS A 1051 28.97 33.46 28.69
C HIS A 1051 28.52 32.28 27.80
N LEU A 1052 29.09 32.14 26.60
CA LEU A 1052 28.77 31.03 25.68
C LEU A 1052 29.29 29.68 26.20
N ILE A 1053 30.46 29.67 26.84
CA ILE A 1053 31.05 28.48 27.47
C ILE A 1053 30.10 27.92 28.56
N LYS A 1054 29.47 28.79 29.37
CA LYS A 1054 28.53 28.37 30.41
C LYS A 1054 27.22 27.77 29.87
N MET A 1055 26.78 28.12 28.66
CA MET A 1055 25.54 27.55 28.09
C MET A 1055 25.69 26.11 27.60
N GLN A 1056 26.85 25.71 27.07
CA GLN A 1056 27.05 24.33 26.62
C GLN A 1056 27.16 23.32 27.78
N PHE A 1057 27.66 23.74 28.96
CA PHE A 1057 27.69 22.89 30.15
C PHE A 1057 26.29 22.40 30.57
N LYS A 1058 25.29 23.29 30.58
CA LYS A 1058 23.89 22.94 30.90
C LYS A 1058 23.22 22.01 29.87
N ALA A 1059 23.74 21.92 28.65
CA ALA A 1059 23.27 20.93 27.67
C ALA A 1059 23.79 19.53 27.99
N TYR A 1060 25.03 19.42 28.49
CA TYR A 1060 25.62 18.15 28.92
C TYR A 1060 24.96 17.58 30.18
N GLU A 1061 24.62 18.42 31.18
CA GLU A 1061 23.90 17.97 32.38
C GLU A 1061 22.58 17.26 32.06
N ARG A 1062 21.81 17.78 31.09
CA ARG A 1062 20.55 17.16 30.67
C ARG A 1062 20.75 15.83 29.94
N LEU A 1063 21.78 15.71 29.11
CA LEU A 1063 22.09 14.45 28.42
C LEU A 1063 22.46 13.32 29.39
N ILE A 1064 23.19 13.68 30.46
CA ILE A 1064 23.58 12.73 31.53
C ILE A 1064 22.35 12.22 32.28
N PHE A 1065 21.40 13.10 32.66
CA PHE A 1065 20.18 12.68 33.36
C PHE A 1065 19.30 11.71 32.54
N THR A 1066 19.19 11.89 31.21
CA THR A 1066 18.35 11.01 30.38
C THR A 1066 18.95 9.61 30.17
N HIS A 1067 20.29 9.46 30.24
CA HIS A 1067 20.93 8.13 30.15
C HIS A 1067 21.08 7.42 31.51
N ILE A 1068 20.94 8.12 32.63
CA ILE A 1068 20.91 7.48 33.96
C ILE A 1068 19.61 6.71 34.18
N HIS A 1069 18.45 7.24 33.78
CA HIS A 1069 17.17 6.52 33.93
C HIS A 1069 17.08 5.23 33.09
N TYR A 1070 17.58 5.24 31.85
CA TYR A 1070 17.51 4.06 30.96
C TYR A 1070 18.45 2.90 31.41
N LEU A 1071 19.27 3.11 32.44
CA LEU A 1071 20.09 2.07 33.07
C LEU A 1071 19.56 1.62 34.44
N ILE A 1072 18.41 2.14 34.88
CA ILE A 1072 17.70 1.69 36.09
C ILE A 1072 16.63 0.64 35.74
N ASP A 1073 15.94 0.78 34.60
CA ASP A 1073 14.87 -0.15 34.17
C ASP A 1073 15.38 -1.38 33.36
N ILE A 1074 16.69 -1.66 33.41
CA ILE A 1074 17.32 -2.88 32.84
C ILE A 1074 18.04 -3.70 33.96
N PHE A 1075 17.96 -3.22 35.21
CA PHE A 1075 18.24 -3.98 36.43
C PHE A 1075 16.94 -4.44 37.09
#